data_AF-A0A2E6M181-F1
#
_entry.id   AF-A0A2E6M181-F1
#
_cell.length_a   1.000
_cell.length_b   1.000
_cell.length_c   1.000
_cell.angle_alpha   90.00
_cell.angle_beta   90.00
_cell.angle_gamma   90.00
#
_symmetry.space_group_name_H-M   'P 1'
#
loop_
_entity.id
_entity.type
_entity.pdbx_description
1 polymer ?
#
loop_
_entity_poly.entity_id
_entity_poly.type
_entity_poly.pdbx_seq_one_letter_code
_entity_poly.pdbx_strand_id
1 'polypeptide(L)'
;MPRVVRERFDPPQPMPNEPDKLLYGGQEYKLMPRTSAQATDMKYATESSRMNQDMDLLSDWIKAGKGGEVKDRKVFAQAVKDCGYEKQGDKIIIKGDLDVMGLSQLRSLPDNIIVDGCLKVIRCPNLRSVGEHLQTYGSAYITNCQKLKELPSTMKVGTSLTVTKCDSLDVIPSGLRVGASLDLSYLISLTSLPKGVYIGQDLSILQCPAFSSLPEQLTIPRDLHLLGCNGITQLPPGIKVGRNFSMKDSQSIKRLPLDIEVGRDIDMQNARAFEGFSLASLRVKGELNIEGCIKLTDLPAALEVDEDFLASSCELLAVLPNQFKVGGNLDLSDCVLIPALPETAEVGGHVDLTGCSQLRQLPEWLLGIGGVPGHFGLLRIISLAGTGVSPDVLHQLDMLEQHDVHFDIGHDLPSSKAKAIECRYGSEAEHILKVLRDNPHKDVFIKYAGSAGIDQGGLSRQAFYKAYEQLLKKPLFRPTADQSLMFILNADNGQEQAYQDFAMILARISKLNMGVGQDLPHEFFVQLNIGLHEIKNFNKDESLMGQLAALDNKALFKLLDIFAPETLNTQDKKDYFKKLSLTDARQYIYDLSLAPLALAAGFLKAGGKAEAIDRTRERICGPADLKKKAIEALEVHVSRTHIDDYTFAKTLKADITKLLKHASDQELKAFCLEVTGAPSLCGKKPRLAIYTYDDVQTKDVMTRAHSCSRTMDINLASLALAQKSGYTKALKTALFSGTAMFSDA
;
A
#
# COMPACT_ATOMS: atom_id res chain seq x y z
N MET A 1 -29.08 17.95 -11.51
CA MET A 1 -28.62 17.49 -12.83
C MET A 1 -27.98 18.64 -13.60
N PRO A 2 -26.65 18.63 -13.81
CA PRO A 2 -26.00 19.46 -14.81
C PRO A 2 -25.47 18.63 -15.99
N ARG A 3 -25.56 19.20 -17.20
CA ARG A 3 -25.11 18.64 -18.48
C ARG A 3 -23.58 18.57 -18.53
N VAL A 4 -23.05 17.36 -18.74
CA VAL A 4 -21.66 17.12 -19.12
C VAL A 4 -21.50 17.46 -20.60
N VAL A 5 -20.65 18.45 -20.91
CA VAL A 5 -20.17 18.72 -22.27
C VAL A 5 -19.09 17.67 -22.56
N ARG A 6 -19.37 16.75 -23.48
CA ARG A 6 -18.37 15.82 -24.03
C ARG A 6 -17.54 16.55 -25.07
N GLU A 7 -16.32 16.91 -24.75
CA GLU A 7 -15.31 17.27 -25.76
C GLU A 7 -14.99 16.01 -26.58
N ARG A 8 -15.27 16.09 -27.88
CA ARG A 8 -14.88 15.06 -28.85
C ARG A 8 -13.40 15.27 -29.16
N PHE A 9 -12.58 14.28 -28.86
CA PHE A 9 -11.25 14.15 -29.45
C PHE A 9 -11.43 13.79 -30.93
N ASP A 10 -11.01 14.69 -31.83
CA ASP A 10 -10.90 14.37 -33.25
C ASP A 10 -9.75 13.38 -33.47
N PRO A 11 -9.95 12.30 -34.24
CA PRO A 11 -8.86 11.38 -34.61
C PRO A 11 -7.85 12.09 -35.53
N PRO A 12 -6.57 11.67 -35.50
CA PRO A 12 -5.53 12.28 -36.33
C PRO A 12 -5.90 12.13 -37.81
N GLN A 13 -5.77 13.24 -38.55
CA GLN A 13 -6.08 13.27 -39.98
C GLN A 13 -5.14 12.33 -40.76
N PRO A 14 -5.65 11.63 -41.79
CA PRO A 14 -4.81 10.88 -42.71
C PRO A 14 -3.90 11.86 -43.49
N MET A 15 -2.67 11.43 -43.77
CA MET A 15 -1.70 12.21 -44.53
C MET A 15 -2.23 12.63 -45.92
N PRO A 16 -1.71 13.73 -46.51
CA PRO A 16 -2.19 14.25 -47.78
C PRO A 16 -1.97 13.26 -48.92
N ASN A 17 -3.04 12.98 -49.68
CA ASN A 17 -2.96 12.31 -50.97
C ASN A 17 -2.26 13.25 -51.97
N GLU A 18 -1.10 12.84 -52.52
CA GLU A 18 -0.69 13.27 -53.85
C GLU A 18 -1.02 12.15 -54.86
N PRO A 19 -1.46 12.52 -56.08
CA PRO A 19 -2.32 11.68 -56.88
C PRO A 19 -1.53 10.92 -57.94
N ASP A 20 -1.77 9.61 -58.05
CA ASP A 20 -1.74 8.98 -59.36
C ASP A 20 -2.91 7.98 -59.48
N LYS A 21 -3.75 8.30 -60.45
CA LYS A 21 -5.02 7.64 -60.75
C LYS A 21 -4.79 6.21 -61.24
N LEU A 22 -5.41 5.23 -60.57
CA LEU A 22 -6.00 4.08 -61.26
C LEU A 22 -7.37 3.80 -60.65
N LEU A 23 -8.39 4.01 -61.49
CA LEU A 23 -9.81 3.86 -61.22
C LEU A 23 -10.13 2.40 -60.81
N TYR A 24 -10.72 2.20 -59.64
CA TYR A 24 -11.48 1.00 -59.30
C TYR A 24 -12.97 1.23 -59.64
N GLY A 25 -13.48 0.47 -60.62
CA GLY A 25 -14.90 0.18 -60.72
C GLY A 25 -15.26 -0.86 -59.68
N GLY A 26 -16.19 -0.54 -58.79
CA GLY A 26 -16.60 -1.40 -57.69
C GLY A 26 -17.38 -2.64 -58.14
N GLN A 27 -17.27 -3.70 -57.35
CA GLN A 27 -18.40 -4.51 -56.94
C GLN A 27 -18.04 -5.37 -55.72
N GLU A 28 -19.01 -5.46 -54.81
CA GLU A 28 -19.00 -6.24 -53.58
C GLU A 28 -18.70 -7.72 -53.84
N TYR A 29 -17.77 -8.31 -53.08
CA TYR A 29 -17.64 -9.76 -53.01
C TYR A 29 -18.24 -10.29 -51.70
N LYS A 30 -19.41 -10.91 -51.86
CA LYS A 30 -20.05 -11.83 -50.92
C LYS A 30 -19.11 -13.01 -50.62
N LEU A 31 -18.88 -13.27 -49.34
CA LEU A 31 -18.36 -14.54 -48.82
C LEU A 31 -19.33 -15.68 -49.17
N MET A 32 -18.82 -16.80 -49.69
CA MET A 32 -19.38 -18.17 -49.60
C MET A 32 -18.32 -19.22 -50.08
N PRO A 33 -18.47 -20.52 -49.73
CA PRO A 33 -17.47 -21.25 -48.95
C PRO A 33 -16.54 -22.18 -49.76
N ARG A 34 -15.47 -22.63 -49.08
CA ARG A 34 -14.58 -23.73 -49.49
C ARG A 34 -15.38 -24.98 -49.85
N THR A 35 -15.17 -25.50 -51.05
CA THR A 35 -15.45 -26.90 -51.39
C THR A 35 -14.25 -27.53 -52.07
N SER A 36 -13.90 -28.70 -51.57
CA SER A 36 -12.98 -29.66 -52.15
C SER A 36 -13.60 -30.35 -53.35
N ALA A 37 -12.75 -30.65 -54.34
CA ALA A 37 -12.68 -31.89 -55.12
C ALA A 37 -12.75 -31.76 -56.65
N GLN A 38 -11.97 -32.67 -57.24
CA GLN A 38 -12.05 -33.29 -58.57
C GLN A 38 -11.22 -32.68 -59.71
N ALA A 39 -10.19 -33.47 -60.04
CA ALA A 39 -9.51 -33.52 -61.31
C ALA A 39 -10.47 -33.89 -62.45
N THR A 40 -10.30 -33.23 -63.60
CA THR A 40 -10.62 -33.77 -64.92
C THR A 40 -9.76 -33.08 -65.97
N ASP A 41 -9.16 -33.90 -66.83
CA ASP A 41 -8.34 -33.55 -67.98
C ASP A 41 -8.96 -32.51 -68.91
N MET A 42 -8.15 -31.56 -69.40
CA MET A 42 -8.29 -31.09 -70.79
C MET A 42 -7.02 -30.45 -71.36
N LYS A 43 -6.44 -31.19 -72.31
CA LYS A 43 -5.75 -30.76 -73.55
C LYS A 43 -4.36 -30.13 -73.46
N TYR A 44 -3.38 -30.99 -73.70
CA TYR A 44 -2.12 -30.71 -74.38
C TYR A 44 -2.34 -29.90 -75.67
N ALA A 45 -1.86 -28.66 -75.70
CA ALA A 45 -1.39 -27.99 -76.90
C ALA A 45 -0.47 -26.81 -76.53
N THR A 46 0.78 -26.87 -77.00
CA THR A 46 1.78 -25.79 -77.05
C THR A 46 2.51 -25.37 -75.75
N GLU A 47 3.15 -26.31 -75.05
CA GLU A 47 4.10 -26.00 -73.96
C GLU A 47 5.59 -25.94 -74.40
N SER A 48 5.93 -26.29 -75.64
CA SER A 48 7.35 -26.42 -76.04
C SER A 48 8.01 -25.13 -76.58
N SER A 49 7.28 -24.00 -76.73
CA SER A 49 7.87 -22.74 -77.26
C SER A 49 7.87 -21.55 -76.30
N ARG A 50 7.39 -21.72 -75.06
CA ARG A 50 7.62 -20.77 -73.93
C ARG A 50 8.70 -21.26 -72.96
N MET A 51 9.11 -22.52 -73.06
CA MET A 51 9.99 -23.20 -72.11
C MET A 51 11.48 -22.78 -72.14
N ASN A 52 11.86 -21.77 -72.93
CA ASN A 52 13.27 -21.32 -73.06
C ASN A 52 13.51 -19.81 -72.92
N GLN A 53 12.50 -19.00 -72.54
CA GLN A 53 12.66 -17.56 -72.29
C GLN A 53 12.62 -17.15 -70.80
N ASP A 54 12.23 -18.06 -69.89
CA ASP A 54 12.10 -17.75 -68.45
C ASP A 54 13.39 -17.98 -67.63
N MET A 55 14.47 -18.46 -68.23
CA MET A 55 15.75 -18.60 -67.52
C MET A 55 16.43 -17.25 -67.24
N ASP A 56 15.98 -16.13 -67.83
CA ASP A 56 16.80 -14.92 -67.92
C ASP A 56 16.79 -14.00 -66.69
N LEU A 57 15.72 -13.91 -65.91
CA LEU A 57 15.57 -12.81 -64.93
C LEU A 57 16.45 -12.92 -63.70
N LEU A 58 16.65 -14.14 -63.19
CA LEU A 58 17.58 -14.40 -62.10
C LEU A 58 18.89 -15.04 -62.61
N SER A 59 19.09 -15.14 -63.93
CA SER A 59 20.26 -15.86 -64.50
C SER A 59 21.59 -15.27 -64.03
N ASP A 60 21.71 -13.95 -64.09
CA ASP A 60 22.93 -13.24 -63.71
C ASP A 60 23.15 -13.33 -62.20
N TRP A 61 22.08 -13.24 -61.41
CA TRP A 61 22.15 -13.48 -59.97
C TRP A 61 22.56 -14.93 -59.65
N ILE A 62 22.05 -15.94 -60.34
CA ILE A 62 22.46 -17.34 -60.14
C ILE A 62 23.95 -17.52 -60.48
N LYS A 63 24.41 -16.97 -61.62
CA LYS A 63 25.81 -17.06 -62.09
C LYS A 63 26.79 -16.31 -61.19
N ALA A 64 26.35 -15.27 -60.49
CA ALA A 64 27.17 -14.53 -59.53
C ALA A 64 27.52 -15.36 -58.27
N GLY A 65 26.78 -16.43 -57.98
CA GLY A 65 27.08 -17.34 -56.88
C GLY A 65 28.38 -18.14 -57.09
N LYS A 66 29.01 -18.62 -56.01
CA LYS A 66 30.23 -19.44 -56.08
C LYS A 66 30.03 -20.82 -55.45
N GLY A 67 30.54 -21.87 -56.11
CA GLY A 67 30.53 -23.23 -55.59
C GLY A 67 29.13 -23.74 -55.26
N GLY A 68 28.95 -24.27 -54.04
CA GLY A 68 27.67 -24.83 -53.57
C GLY A 68 26.51 -23.84 -53.50
N GLU A 69 26.78 -22.52 -53.47
CA GLU A 69 25.74 -21.48 -53.46
C GLU A 69 24.91 -21.46 -54.75
N VAL A 70 25.52 -21.79 -55.90
CA VAL A 70 24.82 -21.80 -57.20
C VAL A 70 23.64 -22.78 -57.18
N LYS A 71 23.78 -23.90 -56.45
CA LYS A 71 22.71 -24.88 -56.28
C LYS A 71 21.53 -24.28 -55.51
N ASP A 72 21.80 -23.61 -54.40
CA ASP A 72 20.76 -23.00 -53.57
C ASP A 72 20.08 -21.82 -54.28
N ARG A 73 20.83 -21.01 -55.04
CA ARG A 73 20.24 -19.96 -55.89
C ARG A 73 19.30 -20.53 -56.96
N LYS A 74 19.62 -21.70 -57.55
CA LYS A 74 18.71 -22.40 -58.47
C LYS A 74 17.44 -22.89 -57.77
N VAL A 75 17.56 -23.42 -56.55
CA VAL A 75 16.38 -23.85 -55.76
C VAL A 75 15.50 -22.64 -55.42
N PHE A 76 16.09 -21.52 -55.03
CA PHE A 76 15.35 -20.26 -54.82
C PHE A 76 14.64 -19.81 -56.09
N ALA A 77 15.33 -19.77 -57.24
CA ALA A 77 14.72 -19.36 -58.51
C ALA A 77 13.58 -20.29 -58.94
N GLN A 78 13.69 -21.59 -58.65
CA GLN A 78 12.60 -22.54 -58.86
C GLN A 78 11.40 -22.23 -57.96
N ALA A 79 11.61 -21.93 -56.67
CA ALA A 79 10.53 -21.53 -55.76
C ALA A 79 9.81 -20.26 -56.25
N VAL A 80 10.57 -19.25 -56.72
CA VAL A 80 10.00 -18.04 -57.34
C VAL A 80 9.12 -18.39 -58.55
N LYS A 81 9.57 -19.33 -59.38
CA LYS A 81 8.81 -19.80 -60.55
C LYS A 81 7.54 -20.56 -60.14
N ASP A 82 7.62 -21.41 -59.13
CA ASP A 82 6.51 -22.24 -58.65
C ASP A 82 5.37 -21.38 -58.05
N CYS A 83 5.71 -20.25 -57.41
CA CYS A 83 4.75 -19.26 -56.94
C CYS A 83 4.06 -18.50 -58.09
N GLY A 84 4.67 -18.45 -59.27
CA GLY A 84 4.33 -17.52 -60.35
C GLY A 84 4.84 -16.11 -60.04
N TYR A 85 5.36 -15.42 -61.05
CA TYR A 85 5.89 -14.07 -60.89
C TYR A 85 5.64 -13.18 -62.11
N GLU A 86 5.67 -11.88 -61.90
CA GLU A 86 5.60 -10.84 -62.93
C GLU A 86 6.80 -9.90 -62.79
N LYS A 87 7.35 -9.44 -63.92
CA LYS A 87 8.41 -8.41 -63.92
C LYS A 87 7.79 -7.05 -64.17
N GLN A 88 8.10 -6.07 -63.32
CA GLN A 88 7.74 -4.67 -63.52
C GLN A 88 8.97 -3.78 -63.37
N GLY A 89 9.57 -3.37 -64.50
CA GLY A 89 10.86 -2.66 -64.47
C GLY A 89 11.96 -3.58 -63.94
N ASP A 90 12.65 -3.17 -62.88
CA ASP A 90 13.68 -3.93 -62.17
C ASP A 90 13.12 -4.82 -61.04
N LYS A 91 11.80 -4.76 -60.77
CA LYS A 91 11.14 -5.51 -59.71
C LYS A 91 10.63 -6.86 -60.18
N ILE A 92 10.75 -7.85 -59.30
CA ILE A 92 10.17 -9.19 -59.46
C ILE A 92 9.04 -9.32 -58.44
N ILE A 93 7.81 -9.40 -58.93
CA ILE A 93 6.59 -9.52 -58.12
C ILE A 93 6.19 -10.99 -58.09
N ILE A 94 6.30 -11.61 -56.93
CA ILE A 94 5.99 -13.02 -56.68
C ILE A 94 4.54 -13.11 -56.20
N LYS A 95 3.74 -13.93 -56.87
CA LYS A 95 2.33 -14.15 -56.53
C LYS A 95 2.24 -15.10 -55.34
N GLY A 96 1.42 -14.75 -54.35
CA GLY A 96 1.23 -15.57 -53.15
C GLY A 96 2.46 -15.63 -52.24
N ASP A 97 2.56 -16.70 -51.45
CA ASP A 97 3.59 -16.88 -50.43
C ASP A 97 4.90 -17.41 -51.03
N LEU A 98 6.05 -16.93 -50.53
CA LEU A 98 7.38 -17.42 -50.89
C LEU A 98 8.06 -18.07 -49.68
N ASP A 99 8.31 -19.38 -49.78
CA ASP A 99 8.98 -20.16 -48.75
C ASP A 99 10.43 -20.52 -49.16
N VAL A 100 11.41 -19.92 -48.47
CA VAL A 100 12.85 -20.13 -48.64
C VAL A 100 13.37 -20.92 -47.44
N MET A 101 13.46 -22.24 -47.59
CA MET A 101 13.67 -23.16 -46.48
C MET A 101 14.95 -23.99 -46.66
N GLY A 102 15.84 -23.99 -45.67
CA GLY A 102 16.96 -24.96 -45.60
C GLY A 102 18.09 -24.73 -46.61
N LEU A 103 18.18 -23.54 -47.21
CA LEU A 103 19.22 -23.21 -48.19
C LEU A 103 20.53 -22.85 -47.49
N SER A 104 21.26 -23.90 -47.08
CA SER A 104 22.43 -23.78 -46.19
C SER A 104 23.65 -23.07 -46.78
N GLN A 105 23.79 -22.99 -48.10
CA GLN A 105 24.90 -22.35 -48.82
C GLN A 105 24.53 -20.98 -49.40
N LEU A 106 23.25 -20.60 -49.36
CA LEU A 106 22.78 -19.30 -49.86
C LEU A 106 23.37 -18.15 -49.05
N ARG A 107 23.96 -17.14 -49.71
CA ARG A 107 24.59 -15.99 -49.03
C ARG A 107 23.81 -14.69 -49.15
N SER A 108 22.99 -14.52 -50.18
CA SER A 108 22.09 -13.37 -50.30
C SER A 108 20.84 -13.76 -51.07
N LEU A 109 19.74 -13.03 -50.88
CA LEU A 109 18.60 -13.00 -51.81
C LEU A 109 18.89 -11.96 -52.92
N PRO A 110 18.14 -11.97 -54.06
CA PRO A 110 18.23 -10.90 -55.04
C PRO A 110 17.51 -9.63 -54.56
N ASP A 111 17.95 -8.48 -55.06
CA ASP A 111 17.31 -7.18 -54.78
C ASP A 111 15.97 -7.06 -55.54
N ASN A 112 15.15 -6.07 -55.15
CA ASN A 112 13.90 -5.70 -55.82
C ASN A 112 12.83 -6.81 -55.86
N ILE A 113 12.78 -7.66 -54.82
CA ILE A 113 11.77 -8.70 -54.66
C ILE A 113 10.53 -8.13 -53.96
N ILE A 114 9.36 -8.33 -54.57
CA ILE A 114 8.06 -8.04 -53.98
C ILE A 114 7.30 -9.36 -53.85
N VAL A 115 6.78 -9.67 -52.66
CA VAL A 115 5.98 -10.87 -52.39
C VAL A 115 4.54 -10.44 -52.08
N ASP A 116 3.57 -10.86 -52.91
CA ASP A 116 2.15 -10.53 -52.72
C ASP A 116 1.56 -11.18 -51.46
N GLY A 117 2.08 -12.35 -51.07
CA GLY A 117 1.75 -13.04 -49.83
C GLY A 117 2.85 -12.91 -48.76
N CYS A 118 3.02 -13.96 -47.95
CA CYS A 118 4.01 -14.04 -46.88
C CYS A 118 5.38 -14.47 -47.40
N LEU A 119 6.45 -13.96 -46.77
CA LEU A 119 7.82 -14.39 -47.02
C LEU A 119 8.34 -15.20 -45.83
N LYS A 120 8.78 -16.44 -46.06
CA LYS A 120 9.49 -17.24 -45.04
C LYS A 120 10.92 -17.46 -45.49
N VAL A 121 11.88 -17.11 -44.65
CA VAL A 121 13.32 -17.37 -44.83
C VAL A 121 13.82 -18.09 -43.59
N ILE A 122 13.86 -19.43 -43.66
CA ILE A 122 14.05 -20.26 -42.47
C ILE A 122 15.19 -21.25 -42.70
N ARG A 123 16.08 -21.36 -41.71
CA ARG A 123 17.25 -22.27 -41.72
C ARG A 123 18.18 -22.02 -42.92
N CYS A 124 18.49 -20.75 -43.17
CA CYS A 124 19.50 -20.32 -44.14
C CYS A 124 20.73 -19.76 -43.39
N PRO A 125 21.52 -20.62 -42.68
CA PRO A 125 22.53 -20.17 -41.72
C PRO A 125 23.66 -19.32 -42.31
N ASN A 126 23.94 -19.45 -43.61
CA ASN A 126 24.97 -18.66 -44.30
C ASN A 126 24.45 -17.39 -44.98
N LEU A 127 23.14 -17.10 -44.91
CA LEU A 127 22.53 -15.91 -45.49
C LEU A 127 23.06 -14.67 -44.76
N ARG A 128 23.53 -13.67 -45.52
CA ARG A 128 24.13 -12.43 -45.01
C ARG A 128 23.28 -11.20 -45.26
N SER A 129 22.44 -11.23 -46.29
CA SER A 129 21.52 -10.14 -46.68
C SER A 129 20.27 -10.72 -47.35
N VAL A 130 19.13 -10.06 -47.14
CA VAL A 130 17.85 -10.39 -47.78
C VAL A 130 17.55 -9.53 -49.03
N GLY A 131 18.54 -8.75 -49.50
CA GLY A 131 18.45 -7.93 -50.71
C GLY A 131 17.74 -6.58 -50.49
N GLU A 132 18.19 -5.54 -51.17
CA GLU A 132 17.57 -4.21 -51.11
C GLU A 132 16.18 -4.20 -51.75
N HIS A 133 15.33 -3.27 -51.29
CA HIS A 133 13.96 -3.07 -51.75
C HIS A 133 13.05 -4.29 -51.60
N LEU A 134 13.38 -5.18 -50.65
CA LEU A 134 12.54 -6.31 -50.29
C LEU A 134 11.19 -5.83 -49.71
N GLN A 135 10.11 -6.21 -50.36
CA GLN A 135 8.76 -5.91 -49.92
C GLN A 135 7.92 -7.19 -49.83
N THR A 136 7.11 -7.30 -48.78
CA THR A 136 6.03 -8.29 -48.69
C THR A 136 4.74 -7.58 -48.32
N TYR A 137 3.63 -7.91 -48.97
CA TYR A 137 2.31 -7.45 -48.55
C TYR A 137 1.75 -8.27 -47.37
N GLY A 138 2.20 -9.53 -47.24
CA GLY A 138 1.92 -10.40 -46.10
C GLY A 138 2.91 -10.23 -44.93
N SER A 139 3.12 -11.31 -44.19
CA SER A 139 4.08 -11.36 -43.05
C SER A 139 5.45 -11.86 -43.52
N ALA A 140 6.51 -11.41 -42.84
CA ALA A 140 7.87 -11.89 -43.06
C ALA A 140 8.36 -12.68 -41.83
N TYR A 141 8.90 -13.87 -42.08
CA TYR A 141 9.48 -14.74 -41.05
C TYR A 141 10.93 -15.03 -41.40
N ILE A 142 11.88 -14.49 -40.64
CA ILE A 142 13.31 -14.72 -40.82
C ILE A 142 13.80 -15.50 -39.60
N THR A 143 14.08 -16.79 -39.76
CA THR A 143 14.38 -17.67 -38.63
C THR A 143 15.64 -18.49 -38.87
N ASN A 144 16.52 -18.54 -37.87
CA ASN A 144 17.73 -19.36 -37.89
C ASN A 144 18.66 -19.03 -39.08
N CYS A 145 18.83 -17.73 -39.34
CA CYS A 145 19.75 -17.17 -40.34
C CYS A 145 20.96 -16.55 -39.63
N GLN A 146 21.81 -17.40 -39.07
CA GLN A 146 22.84 -17.02 -38.09
C GLN A 146 23.84 -15.96 -38.57
N LYS A 147 24.15 -15.91 -39.88
CA LYS A 147 25.08 -14.93 -40.48
C LYS A 147 24.41 -13.67 -41.04
N LEU A 148 23.09 -13.51 -40.86
CA LEU A 148 22.38 -12.33 -41.32
C LEU A 148 22.81 -11.16 -40.44
N LYS A 149 23.45 -10.16 -41.04
CA LYS A 149 24.07 -9.05 -40.29
C LYS A 149 23.13 -7.85 -40.13
N GLU A 150 22.36 -7.56 -41.17
CA GLU A 150 21.47 -6.40 -41.19
C GLU A 150 20.22 -6.72 -42.01
N LEU A 151 19.14 -6.03 -41.70
CA LEU A 151 18.00 -5.90 -42.58
C LEU A 151 18.18 -4.64 -43.44
N PRO A 152 17.72 -4.62 -44.70
CA PRO A 152 17.86 -3.46 -45.56
C PRO A 152 16.94 -2.34 -45.09
N SER A 153 17.44 -1.10 -45.10
CA SER A 153 16.65 0.08 -44.69
C SER A 153 15.43 0.35 -45.58
N THR A 154 15.42 -0.24 -46.76
CA THR A 154 14.36 -0.16 -47.77
C THR A 154 13.27 -1.23 -47.57
N MET A 155 13.42 -2.14 -46.60
CA MET A 155 12.51 -3.25 -46.35
C MET A 155 11.13 -2.77 -45.89
N LYS A 156 10.08 -3.32 -46.52
CA LYS A 156 8.68 -3.05 -46.17
C LYS A 156 7.92 -4.35 -45.93
N VAL A 157 7.27 -4.46 -44.78
CA VAL A 157 6.44 -5.61 -44.42
C VAL A 157 5.01 -5.11 -44.20
N GLY A 158 4.07 -5.59 -45.01
CA GLY A 158 2.69 -5.13 -44.99
C GLY A 158 1.95 -5.50 -43.71
N THR A 159 2.33 -6.62 -43.08
CA THR A 159 1.78 -7.06 -41.78
C THR A 159 2.89 -7.19 -40.74
N SER A 160 3.19 -8.39 -40.25
CA SER A 160 4.13 -8.62 -39.15
C SER A 160 5.49 -9.12 -39.62
N LEU A 161 6.55 -8.69 -38.95
CA LEU A 161 7.92 -9.18 -39.14
C LEU A 161 8.36 -9.95 -37.89
N THR A 162 8.71 -11.22 -38.06
CA THR A 162 9.34 -12.04 -37.02
C THR A 162 10.77 -12.33 -37.41
N VAL A 163 11.73 -11.94 -36.57
CA VAL A 163 13.15 -12.27 -36.71
C VAL A 163 13.59 -13.05 -35.49
N THR A 164 14.07 -14.28 -35.71
CA THR A 164 14.37 -15.20 -34.61
C THR A 164 15.67 -15.97 -34.83
N LYS A 165 16.51 -16.08 -33.80
CA LYS A 165 17.78 -16.84 -33.85
C LYS A 165 18.68 -16.43 -35.02
N CYS A 166 18.81 -15.12 -35.22
CA CYS A 166 19.71 -14.52 -36.21
C CYS A 166 20.87 -13.86 -35.46
N ASP A 167 21.82 -14.71 -35.03
CA ASP A 167 22.81 -14.36 -34.01
C ASP A 167 23.72 -13.19 -34.39
N SER A 168 23.98 -12.96 -35.67
CA SER A 168 24.82 -11.85 -36.15
C SER A 168 24.08 -10.53 -36.37
N LEU A 169 22.75 -10.48 -36.20
CA LEU A 169 21.96 -9.28 -36.42
C LEU A 169 22.09 -8.36 -35.20
N ASP A 170 22.84 -7.27 -35.35
CA ASP A 170 23.18 -6.35 -34.25
C ASP A 170 22.39 -5.03 -34.29
N VAL A 171 21.83 -4.68 -35.46
CA VAL A 171 21.10 -3.42 -35.70
C VAL A 171 19.84 -3.67 -36.53
N ILE A 172 18.73 -3.03 -36.11
CA ILE A 172 17.54 -2.83 -36.95
C ILE A 172 17.72 -1.51 -37.72
N PRO A 173 17.45 -1.45 -39.03
CA PRO A 173 17.67 -0.23 -39.80
C PRO A 173 16.58 0.82 -39.54
N SER A 174 16.94 2.11 -39.55
CA SER A 174 16.03 3.23 -39.26
C SER A 174 14.87 3.36 -40.25
N GLY A 175 15.03 2.89 -41.48
CA GLY A 175 13.99 2.92 -42.52
C GLY A 175 12.98 1.78 -42.49
N LEU A 176 13.13 0.81 -41.57
CA LEU A 176 12.23 -0.35 -41.49
C LEU A 176 10.78 0.08 -41.24
N ARG A 177 9.87 -0.44 -42.07
CA ARG A 177 8.42 -0.24 -41.93
C ARG A 177 7.70 -1.59 -41.79
N VAL A 178 7.05 -1.78 -40.65
CA VAL A 178 6.22 -2.95 -40.35
C VAL A 178 4.78 -2.50 -40.13
N GLY A 179 3.86 -2.94 -40.98
CA GLY A 179 2.46 -2.50 -40.96
C GLY A 179 1.65 -2.98 -39.76
N ALA A 180 2.08 -4.06 -39.12
CA ALA A 180 1.51 -4.58 -37.87
C ALA A 180 2.62 -4.75 -36.81
N SER A 181 2.96 -5.99 -36.44
CA SER A 181 3.78 -6.27 -35.25
C SER A 181 5.21 -6.67 -35.59
N LEU A 182 6.17 -6.20 -34.80
CA LEU A 182 7.59 -6.55 -34.90
C LEU A 182 7.98 -7.46 -33.73
N ASP A 183 8.40 -8.69 -34.04
CA ASP A 183 8.91 -9.66 -33.07
C ASP A 183 10.40 -9.92 -33.32
N LEU A 184 11.22 -9.57 -32.34
CA LEU A 184 12.67 -9.74 -32.32
C LEU A 184 13.03 -10.67 -31.16
N SER A 185 13.23 -11.95 -31.47
CA SER A 185 13.38 -12.99 -30.45
C SER A 185 14.70 -13.75 -30.56
N TYR A 186 15.37 -14.00 -29.45
CA TYR A 186 16.65 -14.74 -29.39
C TYR A 186 17.73 -14.13 -30.30
N LEU A 187 17.88 -12.80 -30.27
CA LEU A 187 18.91 -12.07 -31.02
C LEU A 187 20.03 -11.65 -30.07
N ILE A 188 21.08 -12.46 -30.01
CA ILE A 188 22.14 -12.32 -28.99
C ILE A 188 23.02 -11.09 -29.18
N SER A 189 23.10 -10.55 -30.40
CA SER A 189 23.93 -9.38 -30.73
C SER A 189 23.14 -8.08 -30.89
N LEU A 190 21.81 -8.12 -30.86
CA LEU A 190 20.99 -6.92 -31.03
C LEU A 190 21.16 -6.00 -29.81
N THR A 191 21.58 -4.76 -30.04
CA THR A 191 21.92 -3.81 -28.96
C THR A 191 20.88 -2.71 -28.74
N SER A 192 20.20 -2.25 -29.79
CA SER A 192 19.23 -1.13 -29.71
C SER A 192 18.25 -1.11 -30.86
N LEU A 193 17.14 -0.37 -30.70
CA LEU A 193 16.27 0.04 -31.80
C LEU A 193 16.65 1.43 -32.34
N PRO A 194 16.57 1.66 -33.67
CA PRO A 194 16.93 2.94 -34.27
C PRO A 194 15.83 3.98 -34.07
N LYS A 195 16.21 5.27 -34.10
CA LYS A 195 15.25 6.37 -34.19
C LYS A 195 14.46 6.29 -35.52
N GLY A 196 13.15 6.51 -35.46
CA GLY A 196 12.29 6.59 -36.63
C GLY A 196 11.76 5.25 -37.18
N VAL A 197 12.01 4.13 -36.49
CA VAL A 197 11.39 2.85 -36.83
C VAL A 197 9.86 2.95 -36.78
N TYR A 198 9.17 2.42 -37.79
CA TYR A 198 7.71 2.41 -37.85
C TYR A 198 7.15 1.00 -37.58
N ILE A 199 6.32 0.90 -36.55
CA ILE A 199 5.63 -0.32 -36.10
C ILE A 199 4.15 0.02 -35.96
N GLY A 200 3.29 -0.62 -36.73
CA GLY A 200 1.86 -0.30 -36.78
C GLY A 200 1.05 -0.80 -35.58
N GLN A 201 1.54 -1.82 -34.87
CA GLN A 201 0.82 -2.46 -33.75
C GLN A 201 1.75 -2.76 -32.56
N ASP A 202 2.27 -3.98 -32.44
CA ASP A 202 2.97 -4.47 -31.25
C ASP A 202 4.49 -4.55 -31.49
N LEU A 203 5.27 -4.38 -30.43
CA LEU A 203 6.72 -4.61 -30.42
C LEU A 203 7.06 -5.63 -29.33
N SER A 204 7.65 -6.75 -29.75
CA SER A 204 8.20 -7.75 -28.84
C SER A 204 9.70 -7.88 -29.04
N ILE A 205 10.47 -7.72 -27.97
CA ILE A 205 11.91 -8.00 -27.92
C ILE A 205 12.11 -9.02 -26.81
N LEU A 206 12.40 -10.26 -27.19
CA LEU A 206 12.40 -11.40 -26.27
C LEU A 206 13.76 -12.11 -26.29
N GLN A 207 14.33 -12.38 -25.12
CA GLN A 207 15.58 -13.13 -24.97
C GLN A 207 16.74 -12.52 -25.80
N CYS A 208 16.87 -11.19 -25.75
CA CYS A 208 17.93 -10.43 -26.40
C CYS A 208 18.88 -9.85 -25.32
N PRO A 209 19.85 -10.62 -24.81
CA PRO A 209 20.61 -10.25 -23.62
C PRO A 209 21.51 -9.03 -23.80
N ALA A 210 21.95 -8.73 -25.03
CA ALA A 210 22.75 -7.53 -25.35
C ALA A 210 21.90 -6.27 -25.57
N PHE A 211 20.56 -6.41 -25.60
CA PHE A 211 19.67 -5.29 -25.86
C PHE A 211 19.63 -4.34 -24.67
N SER A 212 20.01 -3.08 -24.92
CA SER A 212 20.36 -2.12 -23.87
C SER A 212 19.63 -0.79 -23.96
N SER A 213 19.08 -0.43 -25.11
CA SER A 213 18.39 0.85 -25.28
C SER A 213 17.27 0.86 -26.31
N LEU A 214 16.27 1.69 -26.02
CA LEU A 214 15.19 2.08 -26.93
C LEU A 214 15.43 3.54 -27.38
N PRO A 215 14.89 3.97 -28.53
CA PRO A 215 14.93 5.36 -28.93
C PRO A 215 14.01 6.22 -28.05
N GLU A 216 14.39 7.49 -27.84
CA GLU A 216 13.51 8.49 -27.23
C GLU A 216 12.21 8.67 -28.03
N GLN A 217 11.12 9.01 -27.34
CA GLN A 217 9.81 9.25 -27.95
C GLN A 217 9.24 8.04 -28.72
N LEU A 218 9.65 6.83 -28.36
CA LEU A 218 9.13 5.60 -28.96
C LEU A 218 7.62 5.50 -28.74
N THR A 219 6.87 5.40 -29.83
CA THR A 219 5.42 5.21 -29.82
C THR A 219 5.07 3.83 -30.35
N ILE A 220 4.45 3.00 -29.52
CA ILE A 220 3.92 1.68 -29.86
C ILE A 220 2.40 1.74 -29.77
N PRO A 221 1.65 1.60 -30.88
CA PRO A 221 0.19 1.77 -30.89
C PRO A 221 -0.57 0.78 -29.99
N ARG A 222 0.01 -0.39 -29.72
CA ARG A 222 -0.62 -1.44 -28.91
C ARG A 222 0.31 -1.92 -27.80
N ASP A 223 0.91 -3.10 -27.93
CA ASP A 223 1.60 -3.77 -26.83
C ASP A 223 3.13 -3.73 -26.99
N LEU A 224 3.85 -3.47 -25.89
CA LEU A 224 5.32 -3.47 -25.82
C LEU A 224 5.80 -4.52 -24.81
N HIS A 225 6.52 -5.53 -25.30
CA HIS A 225 7.10 -6.60 -24.49
C HIS A 225 8.63 -6.58 -24.57
N LEU A 226 9.30 -6.46 -23.42
CA LEU A 226 10.77 -6.47 -23.30
C LEU A 226 11.19 -7.55 -22.28
N LEU A 227 11.16 -8.82 -22.70
CA LEU A 227 11.36 -9.97 -21.80
C LEU A 227 12.76 -10.57 -21.99
N GLY A 228 13.51 -10.79 -20.91
CA GLY A 228 14.88 -11.30 -21.00
C GLY A 228 15.89 -10.32 -21.62
N CYS A 229 15.58 -9.03 -21.61
CA CYS A 229 16.46 -7.94 -22.06
C CYS A 229 17.28 -7.38 -20.88
N ASN A 230 18.33 -8.11 -20.48
CA ASN A 230 19.12 -7.80 -19.27
C ASN A 230 20.06 -6.59 -19.40
N GLY A 231 20.17 -5.99 -20.59
CA GLY A 231 20.96 -4.77 -20.80
C GLY A 231 20.18 -3.48 -20.47
N ILE A 232 18.85 -3.53 -20.41
CA ILE A 232 18.02 -2.35 -20.16
C ILE A 232 18.03 -2.03 -18.66
N THR A 233 18.80 -1.02 -18.26
CA THR A 233 18.84 -0.53 -16.87
C THR A 233 17.90 0.63 -16.60
N GLN A 234 17.56 1.38 -17.65
CA GLN A 234 16.63 2.52 -17.66
C GLN A 234 15.90 2.57 -19.01
N LEU A 235 14.70 3.11 -19.01
CA LEU A 235 13.95 3.42 -20.24
C LEU A 235 14.18 4.89 -20.64
N PRO A 236 14.25 5.20 -21.95
CA PRO A 236 14.31 6.59 -22.42
C PRO A 236 13.03 7.37 -22.07
N PRO A 237 13.11 8.72 -22.03
CA PRO A 237 11.94 9.56 -21.85
C PRO A 237 10.99 9.52 -23.05
N GLY A 238 9.71 9.77 -22.77
CA GLY A 238 8.65 9.96 -23.76
C GLY A 238 8.12 8.68 -24.40
N ILE A 239 8.31 7.51 -23.76
CA ILE A 239 7.73 6.26 -24.25
C ILE A 239 6.20 6.32 -24.15
N LYS A 240 5.52 5.98 -25.26
CA LYS A 240 4.06 5.87 -25.34
C LYS A 240 3.67 4.47 -25.80
N VAL A 241 2.88 3.77 -25.01
CA VAL A 241 2.34 2.43 -25.29
C VAL A 241 0.82 2.51 -25.24
N GLY A 242 0.16 2.25 -26.37
CA GLY A 242 -1.29 2.45 -26.49
C GLY A 242 -2.13 1.45 -25.69
N ARG A 243 -1.57 0.30 -25.32
CA ARG A 243 -2.21 -0.74 -24.52
C ARG A 243 -1.31 -1.23 -23.39
N ASN A 244 -0.62 -2.36 -23.55
CA ASN A 244 0.06 -3.03 -22.44
C ASN A 244 1.58 -2.93 -22.54
N PHE A 245 2.24 -2.69 -21.41
CA PHE A 245 3.69 -2.66 -21.29
C PHE A 245 4.16 -3.78 -20.35
N SER A 246 5.09 -4.62 -20.78
CA SER A 246 5.64 -5.68 -19.94
C SER A 246 7.17 -5.75 -19.99
N MET A 247 7.77 -5.77 -18.79
CA MET A 247 9.16 -6.17 -18.55
C MET A 247 9.25 -7.26 -17.48
N LYS A 248 8.31 -8.20 -17.51
CA LYS A 248 8.30 -9.36 -16.62
C LYS A 248 9.65 -10.10 -16.62
N ASP A 249 10.03 -10.57 -15.45
CA ASP A 249 11.28 -11.26 -15.13
C ASP A 249 12.57 -10.45 -15.43
N SER A 250 12.46 -9.12 -15.57
CA SER A 250 13.62 -8.27 -15.83
C SER A 250 14.63 -8.27 -14.66
N GLN A 251 15.90 -8.44 -14.99
CA GLN A 251 16.98 -8.50 -13.98
C GLN A 251 17.75 -7.19 -13.83
N SER A 252 17.42 -6.15 -14.61
CA SER A 252 18.27 -4.96 -14.77
C SER A 252 17.56 -3.62 -14.63
N ILE A 253 16.27 -3.54 -14.96
CA ILE A 253 15.51 -2.28 -14.90
C ILE A 253 15.38 -1.80 -13.45
N LYS A 254 15.80 -0.56 -13.19
CA LYS A 254 15.74 0.00 -11.83
C LYS A 254 14.52 0.86 -11.59
N ARG A 255 14.13 1.68 -12.57
CA ARG A 255 13.04 2.65 -12.43
C ARG A 255 12.33 2.89 -13.76
N LEU A 256 11.05 3.23 -13.70
CA LEU A 256 10.31 3.80 -14.83
C LEU A 256 10.56 5.32 -14.95
N PRO A 257 10.52 5.88 -16.18
CA PRO A 257 10.77 7.30 -16.42
C PRO A 257 9.55 8.16 -16.01
N LEU A 258 9.80 9.46 -15.86
CA LEU A 258 8.83 10.46 -15.36
C LEU A 258 7.64 10.73 -16.30
N ASP A 259 7.69 10.26 -17.53
CA ASP A 259 6.76 10.63 -18.60
C ASP A 259 6.31 9.42 -19.43
N ILE A 260 6.41 8.21 -18.85
CA ILE A 260 5.87 7.00 -19.49
C ILE A 260 4.34 7.10 -19.58
N GLU A 261 3.80 6.86 -20.76
CA GLU A 261 2.36 6.78 -21.00
C GLU A 261 2.00 5.34 -21.39
N VAL A 262 1.18 4.67 -20.59
CA VAL A 262 0.66 3.32 -20.88
C VAL A 262 -0.87 3.35 -20.86
N GLY A 263 -1.48 2.80 -21.91
CA GLY A 263 -2.92 2.91 -22.14
C GLY A 263 -3.79 1.95 -21.33
N ARG A 264 -3.23 0.85 -20.84
CA ARG A 264 -3.88 -0.16 -19.99
C ARG A 264 -2.92 -0.71 -18.94
N ASP A 265 -2.30 -1.87 -19.19
CA ASP A 265 -1.64 -2.69 -18.18
C ASP A 265 -0.13 -2.44 -18.11
N ILE A 266 0.43 -2.48 -16.90
CA ILE A 266 1.88 -2.48 -16.66
C ILE A 266 2.24 -3.76 -15.91
N ASP A 267 3.02 -4.63 -16.54
CA ASP A 267 3.50 -5.88 -15.98
C ASP A 267 5.03 -5.87 -15.79
N MET A 268 5.45 -5.80 -14.54
CA MET A 268 6.82 -5.83 -14.08
C MET A 268 7.04 -6.99 -13.09
N GLN A 269 6.22 -8.05 -13.16
CA GLN A 269 6.34 -9.21 -12.28
C GLN A 269 7.78 -9.73 -12.27
N ASN A 270 8.32 -10.02 -11.07
CA ASN A 270 9.69 -10.48 -10.84
C ASN A 270 10.80 -9.57 -11.39
N ALA A 271 10.54 -8.26 -11.54
CA ALA A 271 11.60 -7.31 -11.88
C ALA A 271 12.55 -7.10 -10.69
N ARG A 272 13.51 -8.02 -10.49
CA ARG A 272 14.33 -8.12 -9.25
C ARG A 272 15.28 -6.95 -9.00
N ALA A 273 15.54 -6.12 -10.01
CA ALA A 273 16.33 -4.90 -9.89
C ALA A 273 15.47 -3.64 -9.70
N PHE A 274 14.14 -3.76 -9.77
CA PHE A 274 13.23 -2.63 -9.71
C PHE A 274 13.19 -2.04 -8.30
N GLU A 275 13.61 -0.79 -8.19
CA GLU A 275 13.71 -0.05 -6.93
C GLU A 275 12.50 0.88 -6.74
N GLY A 276 11.77 1.19 -7.81
CA GLY A 276 10.53 1.97 -7.73
C GLY A 276 10.32 2.92 -8.90
N PHE A 277 9.48 3.92 -8.67
CA PHE A 277 9.05 4.87 -9.69
C PHE A 277 9.79 6.19 -9.53
N SER A 278 10.00 6.90 -10.65
CA SER A 278 10.54 8.27 -10.59
C SER A 278 9.43 9.32 -10.45
N LEU A 279 8.16 8.90 -10.39
CA LEU A 279 6.94 9.70 -10.51
C LEU A 279 6.34 10.08 -9.15
N ALA A 280 5.79 11.29 -9.05
CA ALA A 280 4.97 11.69 -7.89
C ALA A 280 3.58 11.03 -7.92
N SER A 281 3.02 10.85 -9.11
CA SER A 281 1.73 10.20 -9.34
C SER A 281 1.82 9.17 -10.47
N LEU A 282 1.10 8.07 -10.33
CA LEU A 282 0.95 7.04 -11.35
C LEU A 282 -0.53 6.70 -11.51
N ARG A 283 -1.02 6.76 -12.74
CA ARG A 283 -2.34 6.23 -13.11
C ARG A 283 -2.21 5.13 -14.13
N VAL A 284 -2.74 3.96 -13.80
CA VAL A 284 -2.79 2.77 -14.65
C VAL A 284 -4.26 2.48 -14.96
N LYS A 285 -4.63 2.46 -16.25
CA LYS A 285 -6.03 2.26 -16.68
C LYS A 285 -6.48 0.80 -16.66
N GLY A 286 -5.54 -0.13 -16.56
CA GLY A 286 -5.79 -1.55 -16.39
C GLY A 286 -5.08 -2.07 -15.15
N GLU A 287 -4.44 -3.23 -15.25
CA GLU A 287 -3.72 -3.88 -14.15
C GLU A 287 -2.31 -3.29 -13.94
N LEU A 288 -1.92 -3.13 -12.68
CA LEU A 288 -0.52 -2.92 -12.30
C LEU A 288 0.01 -4.18 -11.58
N ASN A 289 0.90 -4.90 -12.25
CA ASN A 289 1.55 -6.08 -11.69
C ASN A 289 3.03 -5.80 -11.42
N ILE A 290 3.40 -5.77 -10.15
CA ILE A 290 4.77 -5.61 -9.64
C ILE A 290 5.12 -6.73 -8.65
N GLU A 291 4.40 -7.85 -8.68
CA GLU A 291 4.65 -9.01 -7.82
C GLU A 291 6.12 -9.42 -7.86
N GLY A 292 6.70 -9.77 -6.71
CA GLY A 292 8.08 -10.25 -6.63
C GLY A 292 9.16 -9.20 -6.92
N CYS A 293 8.82 -7.91 -6.92
CA CYS A 293 9.79 -6.80 -6.99
C CYS A 293 10.50 -6.62 -5.65
N ILE A 294 11.40 -7.56 -5.31
CA ILE A 294 12.08 -7.66 -4.01
C ILE A 294 12.94 -6.45 -3.58
N LYS A 295 13.22 -5.51 -4.49
CA LYS A 295 13.98 -4.28 -4.20
C LYS A 295 13.12 -3.02 -4.11
N LEU A 296 11.83 -3.14 -4.36
CA LEU A 296 10.89 -2.04 -4.26
C LEU A 296 10.73 -1.64 -2.78
N THR A 297 10.99 -0.37 -2.47
CA THR A 297 10.88 0.15 -1.09
C THR A 297 9.64 0.99 -0.85
N ASP A 298 9.16 1.66 -1.90
CA ASP A 298 8.09 2.63 -1.84
C ASP A 298 7.32 2.72 -3.17
N LEU A 299 6.08 3.19 -3.06
CA LEU A 299 5.19 3.47 -4.18
C LEU A 299 5.08 4.99 -4.45
N PRO A 300 4.61 5.41 -5.64
CA PRO A 300 4.31 6.81 -5.93
C PRO A 300 3.31 7.36 -4.92
N ALA A 301 3.41 8.64 -4.56
CA ALA A 301 2.60 9.24 -3.50
C ALA A 301 1.10 9.33 -3.81
N ALA A 302 0.75 9.34 -5.10
CA ALA A 302 -0.61 9.11 -5.58
C ALA A 302 -0.59 7.94 -6.57
N LEU A 303 -1.39 6.91 -6.29
CA LEU A 303 -1.52 5.72 -7.12
C LEU A 303 -3.00 5.47 -7.43
N GLU A 304 -3.36 5.47 -8.71
CA GLU A 304 -4.68 5.08 -9.20
C GLU A 304 -4.52 3.92 -10.19
N VAL A 305 -5.14 2.80 -9.89
CA VAL A 305 -5.21 1.61 -10.74
C VAL A 305 -6.69 1.33 -10.98
N ASP A 306 -7.14 1.40 -12.24
CA ASP A 306 -8.56 1.25 -12.57
C ASP A 306 -9.03 -0.22 -12.47
N GLU A 307 -8.11 -1.21 -12.55
CA GLU A 307 -8.36 -2.65 -12.35
C GLU A 307 -7.55 -3.19 -11.15
N ASP A 308 -6.84 -4.31 -11.29
CA ASP A 308 -6.14 -5.00 -10.19
C ASP A 308 -4.74 -4.40 -9.91
N PHE A 309 -4.38 -4.32 -8.63
CA PHE A 309 -3.04 -3.97 -8.18
C PHE A 309 -2.39 -5.15 -7.46
N LEU A 310 -1.44 -5.79 -8.14
CA LEU A 310 -0.74 -7.00 -7.69
C LEU A 310 0.70 -6.65 -7.30
N ALA A 311 0.98 -6.60 -5.99
CA ALA A 311 2.29 -6.27 -5.44
C ALA A 311 2.74 -7.28 -4.38
N SER A 312 2.27 -8.52 -4.47
CA SER A 312 2.66 -9.61 -3.58
C SER A 312 4.17 -9.87 -3.59
N SER A 313 4.71 -10.39 -2.49
CA SER A 313 6.13 -10.72 -2.33
C SER A 313 7.11 -9.55 -2.56
N CYS A 314 6.67 -8.30 -2.39
CA CYS A 314 7.54 -7.13 -2.35
C CYS A 314 8.12 -6.96 -0.94
N GLU A 315 9.02 -7.85 -0.52
CA GLU A 315 9.48 -7.96 0.87
C GLU A 315 10.09 -6.68 1.46
N LEU A 316 10.66 -5.80 0.63
CA LEU A 316 11.24 -4.53 1.07
C LEU A 316 10.28 -3.34 1.03
N LEU A 317 9.05 -3.54 0.54
CA LEU A 317 8.04 -2.48 0.46
C LEU A 317 7.58 -2.12 1.87
N ALA A 318 7.87 -0.89 2.29
CA ALA A 318 7.56 -0.40 3.62
C ALA A 318 6.72 0.89 3.60
N VAL A 319 6.66 1.58 2.46
CA VAL A 319 5.98 2.87 2.32
C VAL A 319 4.92 2.79 1.23
N LEU A 320 3.66 2.76 1.66
CA LEU A 320 2.49 2.94 0.80
C LEU A 320 2.18 4.44 0.63
N PRO A 321 1.47 4.84 -0.44
CA PRO A 321 0.98 6.22 -0.55
C PRO A 321 -0.03 6.53 0.56
N ASN A 322 -0.17 7.82 0.89
CA ASN A 322 -1.15 8.27 1.89
C ASN A 322 -2.59 7.98 1.46
N GLN A 323 -2.83 7.91 0.15
CA GLN A 323 -4.09 7.53 -0.47
C GLN A 323 -3.80 6.73 -1.75
N PHE A 324 -4.59 5.70 -2.00
CA PHE A 324 -4.60 5.04 -3.31
C PHE A 324 -6.00 4.57 -3.69
N LYS A 325 -6.20 4.40 -4.99
CA LYS A 325 -7.41 3.85 -5.56
C LYS A 325 -7.07 2.63 -6.41
N VAL A 326 -7.76 1.53 -6.15
CA VAL A 326 -7.68 0.28 -6.89
C VAL A 326 -9.11 -0.13 -7.25
N GLY A 327 -9.47 -0.11 -8.53
CA GLY A 327 -10.82 -0.44 -8.97
C GLY A 327 -11.16 -1.92 -8.86
N GLY A 328 -10.14 -2.79 -8.85
CA GLY A 328 -10.24 -4.24 -8.69
C GLY A 328 -9.62 -4.72 -7.38
N ASN A 329 -8.91 -5.85 -7.44
CA ASN A 329 -8.29 -6.51 -6.31
C ASN A 329 -6.99 -5.80 -5.89
N LEU A 330 -6.77 -5.72 -4.58
CA LEU A 330 -5.51 -5.29 -3.99
C LEU A 330 -4.80 -6.51 -3.40
N ASP A 331 -3.64 -6.86 -3.93
CA ASP A 331 -2.78 -7.91 -3.39
C ASP A 331 -1.46 -7.31 -2.91
N LEU A 332 -1.30 -7.28 -1.58
CA LEU A 332 -0.07 -6.90 -0.89
C LEU A 332 0.50 -8.07 -0.08
N SER A 333 0.11 -9.30 -0.40
CA SER A 333 0.54 -10.49 0.34
C SER A 333 2.07 -10.60 0.40
N ASP A 334 2.59 -11.08 1.53
CA ASP A 334 4.03 -11.21 1.82
C ASP A 334 4.85 -9.90 1.72
N CYS A 335 4.20 -8.73 1.78
CA CYS A 335 4.86 -7.44 2.00
C CYS A 335 5.18 -7.25 3.50
N VAL A 336 6.16 -7.99 3.98
CA VAL A 336 6.44 -8.16 5.42
C VAL A 336 6.82 -6.89 6.19
N LEU A 337 7.26 -5.83 5.51
CA LEU A 337 7.71 -4.58 6.12
C LEU A 337 6.64 -3.48 6.20
N ILE A 338 5.43 -3.68 5.66
CA ILE A 338 4.36 -2.67 5.73
C ILE A 338 3.92 -2.51 7.20
N PRO A 339 4.13 -1.34 7.84
CA PRO A 339 3.78 -1.14 9.24
C PRO A 339 2.32 -0.73 9.44
N ALA A 340 1.72 -0.11 8.42
CA ALA A 340 0.35 0.40 8.40
C ALA A 340 -0.13 0.55 6.96
N LEU A 341 -1.43 0.37 6.75
CA LEU A 341 -2.13 0.77 5.53
C LEU A 341 -2.46 2.28 5.59
N PRO A 342 -2.71 2.93 4.43
CA PRO A 342 -3.19 4.32 4.44
C PRO A 342 -4.54 4.48 5.13
N GLU A 343 -4.78 5.69 5.62
CA GLU A 343 -6.02 6.07 6.30
C GLU A 343 -7.19 6.18 5.33
N THR A 344 -6.91 6.47 4.06
CA THR A 344 -7.89 6.49 2.99
C THR A 344 -7.43 5.59 1.84
N ALA A 345 -8.29 4.68 1.42
CA ALA A 345 -8.13 3.97 0.17
C ALA A 345 -9.50 3.60 -0.40
N GLU A 346 -9.57 3.51 -1.72
CA GLU A 346 -10.71 2.94 -2.42
C GLU A 346 -10.26 1.62 -3.04
N VAL A 347 -10.88 0.51 -2.63
CA VAL A 347 -10.65 -0.81 -3.23
C VAL A 347 -11.98 -1.38 -3.71
N GLY A 348 -12.08 -1.70 -5.00
CA GLY A 348 -13.31 -2.25 -5.57
C GLY A 348 -13.47 -3.76 -5.35
N GLY A 349 -12.37 -4.52 -5.28
CA GLY A 349 -12.35 -5.98 -5.20
C GLY A 349 -11.90 -6.53 -3.84
N HIS A 350 -11.27 -7.70 -3.90
CA HIS A 350 -10.68 -8.38 -2.75
C HIS A 350 -9.46 -7.64 -2.22
N VAL A 351 -9.14 -7.88 -0.94
CA VAL A 351 -7.94 -7.33 -0.30
C VAL A 351 -7.15 -8.49 0.30
N ASP A 352 -5.95 -8.73 -0.22
CA ASP A 352 -5.03 -9.73 0.32
C ASP A 352 -3.86 -9.05 1.04
N LEU A 353 -3.78 -9.28 2.35
CA LEU A 353 -2.73 -8.79 3.25
C LEU A 353 -2.02 -9.96 3.93
N THR A 354 -2.19 -11.18 3.41
CA THR A 354 -1.60 -12.39 3.98
C THR A 354 -0.10 -12.20 4.17
N GLY A 355 0.45 -12.60 5.31
CA GLY A 355 1.90 -12.50 5.57
C GLY A 355 2.43 -11.07 5.83
N CYS A 356 1.61 -10.02 5.84
CA CYS A 356 2.00 -8.66 6.25
C CYS A 356 2.30 -8.58 7.77
N SER A 357 3.37 -9.21 8.22
CA SER A 357 3.66 -9.46 9.64
C SER A 357 3.94 -8.21 10.49
N GLN A 358 4.29 -7.08 9.88
CA GLN A 358 4.43 -5.79 10.58
C GLN A 358 3.14 -4.97 10.66
N LEU A 359 2.09 -5.35 9.93
CA LEU A 359 0.80 -4.66 9.95
C LEU A 359 0.07 -5.01 11.25
N ARG A 360 0.02 -4.06 12.19
CA ARG A 360 -0.55 -4.29 13.55
C ARG A 360 -1.96 -3.77 13.74
N GLN A 361 -2.41 -2.89 12.85
CA GLN A 361 -3.69 -2.21 12.94
C GLN A 361 -4.31 -2.12 11.55
N LEU A 362 -5.64 -2.11 11.51
CA LEU A 362 -6.43 -1.99 10.29
C LEU A 362 -7.12 -0.63 10.24
N PRO A 363 -7.12 0.06 9.08
CA PRO A 363 -7.75 1.37 8.92
C PRO A 363 -9.27 1.26 8.84
N GLU A 364 -9.98 2.37 9.13
CA GLU A 364 -11.46 2.38 9.15
C GLU A 364 -12.08 1.99 7.80
N TRP A 365 -11.48 2.42 6.68
CA TRP A 365 -12.01 2.10 5.36
C TRP A 365 -12.05 0.58 5.09
N LEU A 366 -11.09 -0.18 5.64
CA LEU A 366 -11.04 -1.63 5.49
C LEU A 366 -12.05 -2.33 6.41
N LEU A 367 -12.27 -1.79 7.61
CA LEU A 367 -13.24 -2.32 8.57
C LEU A 367 -14.70 -2.03 8.18
N GLY A 368 -14.91 -0.90 7.52
CA GLY A 368 -16.21 -0.45 7.00
C GLY A 368 -16.42 -0.76 5.52
N ILE A 369 -15.50 -1.50 4.90
CA ILE A 369 -15.61 -1.84 3.48
C ILE A 369 -16.86 -2.72 3.29
N GLY A 370 -17.70 -2.39 2.31
CA GLY A 370 -18.89 -3.19 2.00
C GLY A 370 -18.58 -4.35 1.07
N GLY A 371 -19.62 -4.99 0.53
CA GLY A 371 -19.47 -5.96 -0.55
C GLY A 371 -18.79 -5.39 -1.80
N VAL A 372 -18.55 -6.26 -2.79
CA VAL A 372 -17.97 -5.86 -4.07
C VAL A 372 -18.98 -4.97 -4.82
N PRO A 373 -18.65 -3.71 -5.18
CA PRO A 373 -19.59 -2.80 -5.83
C PRO A 373 -20.13 -3.37 -7.15
N GLY A 374 -21.43 -3.26 -7.38
CA GLY A 374 -22.07 -3.76 -8.61
C GLY A 374 -22.28 -5.28 -8.67
N HIS A 375 -21.82 -6.03 -7.67
CA HIS A 375 -21.90 -7.49 -7.60
C HIS A 375 -22.73 -7.95 -6.39
N PHE A 376 -24.06 -7.91 -6.52
CA PHE A 376 -24.97 -8.37 -5.47
C PHE A 376 -24.78 -9.86 -5.17
N GLY A 377 -24.51 -10.21 -3.91
CA GLY A 377 -24.35 -11.59 -3.44
C GLY A 377 -22.97 -12.20 -3.63
N LEU A 378 -22.01 -11.46 -4.21
CA LEU A 378 -20.59 -11.85 -4.15
C LEU A 378 -19.97 -11.27 -2.89
N LEU A 379 -19.47 -12.18 -2.07
CA LEU A 379 -18.84 -11.86 -0.81
C LEU A 379 -17.41 -11.33 -1.05
N ARG A 380 -17.08 -10.18 -0.46
CA ARG A 380 -15.72 -9.63 -0.49
C ARG A 380 -14.85 -10.34 0.53
N ILE A 381 -13.80 -11.01 0.05
CA ILE A 381 -12.77 -11.62 0.90
C ILE A 381 -11.69 -10.58 1.28
N ILE A 382 -11.35 -10.54 2.56
CA ILE A 382 -10.24 -9.77 3.13
C ILE A 382 -9.32 -10.76 3.87
N SER A 383 -8.16 -11.04 3.30
CA SER A 383 -7.21 -12.02 3.85
C SER A 383 -6.23 -11.35 4.79
N LEU A 384 -6.20 -11.79 6.05
CA LEU A 384 -5.41 -11.24 7.16
C LEU A 384 -4.50 -12.28 7.83
N ALA A 385 -4.46 -13.50 7.29
CA ALA A 385 -3.66 -14.58 7.83
C ALA A 385 -2.17 -14.19 7.92
N GLY A 386 -1.53 -14.42 9.06
CA GLY A 386 -0.11 -14.09 9.24
C GLY A 386 0.23 -12.59 9.35
N THR A 387 -0.78 -11.71 9.47
CA THR A 387 -0.56 -10.29 9.80
C THR A 387 -0.09 -10.10 11.24
N GLY A 388 0.45 -8.92 11.55
CA GLY A 388 0.81 -8.52 12.92
C GLY A 388 -0.36 -8.05 13.78
N VAL A 389 -1.59 -8.12 13.28
CA VAL A 389 -2.82 -7.72 13.98
C VAL A 389 -3.03 -8.66 15.18
N SER A 390 -3.50 -8.12 16.30
CA SER A 390 -3.63 -8.94 17.51
C SER A 390 -4.65 -10.08 17.30
N PRO A 391 -4.42 -11.27 17.86
CA PRO A 391 -5.37 -12.37 17.78
C PRO A 391 -6.78 -12.00 18.26
N ASP A 392 -6.91 -11.09 19.23
CA ASP A 392 -8.21 -10.64 19.71
C ASP A 392 -8.96 -9.77 18.69
N VAL A 393 -8.26 -8.97 17.89
CA VAL A 393 -8.88 -8.20 16.80
C VAL A 393 -9.27 -9.14 15.67
N LEU A 394 -8.43 -10.11 15.32
CA LEU A 394 -8.74 -11.10 14.29
C LEU A 394 -9.95 -11.97 14.66
N HIS A 395 -10.05 -12.43 15.91
CA HIS A 395 -11.27 -13.14 16.37
C HIS A 395 -12.50 -12.24 16.40
N GLN A 396 -12.36 -10.94 16.72
CA GLN A 396 -13.49 -10.01 16.62
C GLN A 396 -14.01 -9.90 15.17
N LEU A 397 -13.10 -9.91 14.20
CA LEU A 397 -13.40 -9.88 12.76
C LEU A 397 -14.04 -11.17 12.27
N ASP A 398 -13.55 -12.32 12.70
CA ASP A 398 -14.13 -13.63 12.36
C ASP A 398 -15.53 -13.81 12.94
N MET A 399 -15.78 -13.26 14.13
CA MET A 399 -17.10 -13.26 14.75
C MET A 399 -18.05 -12.18 14.21
N LEU A 400 -17.58 -11.25 13.38
CA LEU A 400 -18.42 -10.23 12.77
C LEU A 400 -19.18 -10.83 11.59
N GLU A 401 -20.48 -11.08 11.81
CA GLU A 401 -21.39 -11.44 10.72
C GLU A 401 -21.68 -10.21 9.84
N GLN A 402 -20.83 -9.96 8.84
CA GLN A 402 -21.12 -9.03 7.75
C GLN A 402 -21.64 -9.83 6.55
N HIS A 403 -22.83 -9.49 6.05
CA HIS A 403 -23.50 -10.30 5.03
C HIS A 403 -22.75 -10.35 3.69
N ASP A 404 -21.93 -9.33 3.40
CA ASP A 404 -21.26 -9.17 2.11
C ASP A 404 -19.72 -9.17 2.21
N VAL A 405 -19.15 -9.45 3.39
CA VAL A 405 -17.69 -9.42 3.63
C VAL A 405 -17.28 -10.60 4.51
N HIS A 406 -16.18 -11.26 4.14
CA HIS A 406 -15.55 -12.30 4.94
C HIS A 406 -14.10 -11.92 5.23
N PHE A 407 -13.74 -11.96 6.51
CA PHE A 407 -12.35 -11.85 6.95
C PHE A 407 -11.74 -13.25 7.05
N ASP A 408 -10.82 -13.58 6.14
CA ASP A 408 -10.04 -14.81 6.24
C ASP A 408 -8.84 -14.55 7.15
N ILE A 409 -8.93 -15.04 8.38
CA ILE A 409 -7.91 -14.86 9.42
C ILE A 409 -6.90 -16.03 9.50
N GLY A 410 -7.06 -17.06 8.67
CA GLY A 410 -6.27 -18.29 8.70
C GLY A 410 -6.67 -19.28 9.81
N HIS A 411 -6.30 -20.56 9.64
CA HIS A 411 -6.79 -21.66 10.47
C HIS A 411 -6.04 -21.87 11.81
N ASP A 412 -4.93 -21.17 12.06
CA ASP A 412 -4.01 -21.44 13.18
C ASP A 412 -4.11 -20.44 14.36
N LEU A 413 -5.13 -19.59 14.41
CA LEU A 413 -5.28 -18.66 15.52
C LEU A 413 -5.67 -19.42 16.81
N PRO A 414 -4.90 -19.29 17.91
CA PRO A 414 -5.28 -19.90 19.17
C PRO A 414 -6.60 -19.27 19.63
N SER A 415 -7.66 -20.07 19.73
CA SER A 415 -9.01 -19.61 20.08
C SER A 415 -8.96 -18.57 21.21
N SER A 416 -9.30 -17.31 20.92
CA SER A 416 -9.38 -16.31 21.98
C SER A 416 -10.60 -16.64 22.83
N LYS A 417 -10.35 -17.12 24.05
CA LYS A 417 -11.41 -17.30 25.06
C LYS A 417 -11.84 -15.95 25.67
N ALA A 418 -11.24 -14.83 25.26
CA ALA A 418 -11.54 -13.54 25.83
C ALA A 418 -12.87 -13.02 25.28
N LYS A 419 -13.90 -13.00 26.11
CA LYS A 419 -15.16 -12.29 25.81
C LYS A 419 -14.97 -10.80 26.04
N ALA A 420 -15.46 -9.99 25.10
CA ALA A 420 -15.53 -8.53 25.23
C ALA A 420 -16.19 -8.13 26.55
N ILE A 421 -15.77 -7.00 27.13
CA ILE A 421 -16.57 -6.33 28.15
C ILE A 421 -17.57 -5.44 27.43
N GLU A 422 -18.84 -5.82 27.49
CA GLU A 422 -19.91 -5.00 26.95
C GLU A 422 -20.19 -3.82 27.90
N CYS A 423 -19.98 -2.62 27.39
CA CYS A 423 -20.13 -1.37 28.13
C CYS A 423 -21.32 -0.56 27.61
N ARG A 424 -21.97 0.18 28.51
CA ARG A 424 -22.90 1.26 28.15
C ARG A 424 -22.28 2.60 28.51
N TYR A 425 -22.53 3.61 27.69
CA TYR A 425 -22.12 4.99 27.97
C TYR A 425 -22.67 5.44 29.33
N GLY A 426 -21.78 5.92 30.20
CA GLY A 426 -22.12 6.36 31.55
C GLY A 426 -22.13 5.26 32.63
N SER A 427 -21.87 4.01 32.26
CA SER A 427 -21.79 2.86 33.19
C SER A 427 -20.48 2.07 33.06
N GLU A 428 -19.47 2.64 32.41
CA GLU A 428 -18.20 1.96 32.12
C GLU A 428 -17.50 1.40 33.37
N ALA A 429 -17.44 2.17 34.47
CA ALA A 429 -16.83 1.70 35.72
C ALA A 429 -17.52 0.44 36.26
N GLU A 430 -18.86 0.42 36.25
CA GLU A 430 -19.63 -0.71 36.75
C GLU A 430 -19.36 -1.98 35.92
N HIS A 431 -19.41 -1.86 34.59
CA HIS A 431 -19.21 -3.01 33.69
C HIS A 431 -17.78 -3.53 33.73
N ILE A 432 -16.79 -2.63 33.71
CA ILE A 432 -15.37 -3.02 33.78
C ILE A 432 -15.05 -3.66 35.13
N LEU A 433 -15.47 -3.06 36.25
CA LEU A 433 -15.18 -3.58 37.59
C LEU A 433 -15.87 -4.91 37.86
N LYS A 434 -17.08 -5.14 37.33
CA LYS A 434 -17.76 -6.44 37.43
C LYS A 434 -16.88 -7.57 36.91
N VAL A 435 -16.12 -7.32 35.84
CA VAL A 435 -15.21 -8.31 35.26
C VAL A 435 -13.87 -8.37 36.01
N LEU A 436 -13.29 -7.21 36.34
CA LEU A 436 -11.97 -7.16 36.99
C LEU A 436 -11.98 -7.68 38.43
N ARG A 437 -13.10 -7.62 39.15
CA ARG A 437 -13.18 -8.20 40.51
C ARG A 437 -13.00 -9.71 40.49
N ASP A 438 -13.61 -10.38 39.50
CA ASP A 438 -13.58 -11.84 39.32
C ASP A 438 -12.29 -12.30 38.62
N ASN A 439 -11.86 -11.57 37.59
CA ASN A 439 -10.62 -11.85 36.86
C ASN A 439 -9.79 -10.57 36.62
N PRO A 440 -9.01 -10.14 37.63
CA PRO A 440 -8.24 -8.89 37.59
C PRO A 440 -7.18 -8.80 36.49
N HIS A 441 -6.73 -9.96 36.00
CA HIS A 441 -5.69 -10.06 34.98
C HIS A 441 -6.24 -10.23 33.58
N LYS A 442 -7.56 -10.38 33.41
CA LYS A 442 -8.20 -10.58 32.10
C LYS A 442 -7.70 -9.54 31.09
N ASP A 443 -7.43 -10.00 29.88
CA ASP A 443 -7.26 -9.09 28.75
C ASP A 443 -8.58 -8.39 28.48
N VAL A 444 -8.52 -7.06 28.38
CA VAL A 444 -9.70 -6.21 28.31
C VAL A 444 -9.74 -5.60 26.93
N PHE A 445 -10.81 -5.92 26.21
CA PHE A 445 -11.26 -5.17 25.05
C PHE A 445 -12.74 -4.81 25.25
N ILE A 446 -13.11 -3.63 24.77
CA ILE A 446 -14.39 -2.99 25.05
C ILE A 446 -15.27 -3.04 23.82
N LYS A 447 -16.52 -3.45 24.01
CA LYS A 447 -17.57 -3.29 23.01
C LYS A 447 -18.65 -2.40 23.60
N TYR A 448 -18.98 -1.29 22.95
CA TYR A 448 -20.14 -0.50 23.36
C TYR A 448 -21.44 -1.15 22.84
N ALA A 449 -22.46 -1.24 23.68
CA ALA A 449 -23.75 -1.78 23.30
C ALA A 449 -24.34 -1.02 22.09
N GLY A 450 -24.72 -1.74 21.04
CA GLY A 450 -25.22 -1.16 19.78
C GLY A 450 -24.14 -0.57 18.85
N SER A 451 -22.85 -0.71 19.18
CA SER A 451 -21.74 -0.32 18.31
C SER A 451 -21.14 -1.52 17.59
N ALA A 452 -20.87 -1.36 16.29
CA ALA A 452 -20.09 -2.30 15.49
C ALA A 452 -18.58 -2.09 15.60
N GLY A 453 -18.13 -1.12 16.42
CA GLY A 453 -16.72 -0.75 16.53
C GLY A 453 -15.84 -1.89 17.05
N ILE A 454 -14.69 -2.08 16.39
CA ILE A 454 -13.65 -3.04 16.76
C ILE A 454 -12.64 -2.34 17.66
N ASP A 455 -12.35 -2.93 18.81
CA ASP A 455 -11.42 -2.33 19.76
C ASP A 455 -9.97 -2.68 19.42
N GLN A 456 -9.32 -1.80 18.65
CA GLN A 456 -7.87 -1.81 18.43
C GLN A 456 -7.10 -1.05 19.53
N GLY A 457 -7.77 -0.77 20.65
CA GLY A 457 -7.27 -0.08 21.84
C GLY A 457 -7.86 1.31 22.06
N GLY A 458 -8.45 1.94 21.04
CA GLY A 458 -9.09 3.26 21.17
C GLY A 458 -10.30 3.23 22.10
N LEU A 459 -11.21 2.26 21.89
CA LEU A 459 -12.40 2.08 22.71
C LEU A 459 -12.03 1.70 24.15
N SER A 460 -11.02 0.86 24.33
CA SER A 460 -10.45 0.58 25.65
C SER A 460 -9.99 1.85 26.37
N ARG A 461 -9.16 2.69 25.73
CA ARG A 461 -8.67 3.94 26.35
C ARG A 461 -9.84 4.85 26.73
N GLN A 462 -10.82 5.01 25.85
CA GLN A 462 -12.00 5.83 26.12
C GLN A 462 -12.81 5.31 27.31
N ALA A 463 -13.11 4.01 27.36
CA ALA A 463 -13.93 3.44 28.41
C ALA A 463 -13.23 3.45 29.78
N PHE A 464 -11.91 3.17 29.83
CA PHE A 464 -11.14 3.27 31.06
C PHE A 464 -11.01 4.71 31.55
N TYR A 465 -10.91 5.70 30.64
CA TYR A 465 -10.98 7.11 31.02
C TYR A 465 -12.35 7.46 31.63
N LYS A 466 -13.45 7.02 31.01
CA LYS A 466 -14.80 7.25 31.54
C LYS A 466 -15.03 6.56 32.89
N ALA A 467 -14.51 5.35 33.05
CA ALA A 467 -14.54 4.65 34.34
C ALA A 467 -13.76 5.42 35.42
N TYR A 468 -12.58 5.96 35.08
CA TYR A 468 -11.82 6.83 35.98
C TYR A 468 -12.61 8.09 36.37
N GLU A 469 -13.20 8.81 35.41
CA GLU A 469 -14.03 10.01 35.70
C GLU A 469 -15.22 9.69 36.60
N GLN A 470 -15.85 8.52 36.43
CA GLN A 470 -16.96 8.06 37.27
C GLN A 470 -16.52 7.77 38.70
N LEU A 471 -15.33 7.20 38.89
CA LEU A 471 -14.80 6.85 40.20
C LEU A 471 -14.24 8.06 40.96
N LEU A 472 -13.76 9.10 40.29
CA LEU A 472 -13.41 10.37 40.94
C LEU A 472 -14.60 11.04 41.65
N LYS A 473 -15.83 10.72 41.24
CA LYS A 473 -17.08 11.25 41.84
C LYS A 473 -17.56 10.42 43.04
N LYS A 474 -16.87 9.31 43.38
CA LYS A 474 -17.17 8.49 44.56
C LYS A 474 -16.60 9.14 45.82
N PRO A 475 -17.08 8.80 47.03
CA PRO A 475 -16.65 9.42 48.29
C PRO A 475 -15.24 9.00 48.74
N LEU A 476 -14.31 8.80 47.80
CA LEU A 476 -12.87 8.66 47.99
C LEU A 476 -12.16 10.02 47.89
N PHE A 477 -12.81 10.97 47.22
CA PHE A 477 -12.33 12.32 47.01
C PHE A 477 -13.41 13.32 47.40
N ARG A 478 -12.98 14.49 47.89
CA ARG A 478 -13.84 15.66 48.06
C ARG A 478 -13.31 16.82 47.23
N PRO A 479 -14.16 17.51 46.47
CA PRO A 479 -13.76 18.75 45.82
C PRO A 479 -13.51 19.82 46.88
N THR A 480 -12.45 20.59 46.71
CA THR A 480 -12.15 21.81 47.48
C THR A 480 -12.79 23.03 46.81
N ALA A 481 -12.71 24.18 47.48
CA ALA A 481 -13.30 25.44 46.97
C ALA A 481 -12.72 25.88 45.61
N ASP A 482 -11.48 25.50 45.31
CA ASP A 482 -10.80 25.76 44.04
C ASP A 482 -10.98 24.63 43.01
N GLN A 483 -11.91 23.70 43.25
CA GLN A 483 -12.19 22.52 42.42
C GLN A 483 -11.08 21.48 42.35
N SER A 484 -9.98 21.63 43.10
CA SER A 484 -9.00 20.54 43.25
C SER A 484 -9.59 19.38 44.06
N LEU A 485 -8.98 18.20 43.92
CA LEU A 485 -9.42 17.00 44.64
C LEU A 485 -8.59 16.82 45.89
N MET A 486 -9.25 16.73 47.04
CA MET A 486 -8.63 16.22 48.25
C MET A 486 -8.94 14.74 48.42
N PHE A 487 -7.88 13.94 48.61
CA PHE A 487 -7.99 12.52 48.92
C PHE A 487 -8.47 12.32 50.36
N ILE A 488 -9.43 11.40 50.56
CA ILE A 488 -9.99 11.08 51.87
C ILE A 488 -9.27 9.84 52.42
N LEU A 489 -8.59 9.99 53.55
CA LEU A 489 -7.89 8.91 54.25
C LEU A 489 -8.78 8.19 55.26
N ASN A 490 -9.57 8.94 56.02
CA ASN A 490 -10.45 8.39 57.03
C ASN A 490 -11.77 7.96 56.40
N ALA A 491 -11.86 6.67 56.14
CA ALA A 491 -12.96 6.04 55.48
C ALA A 491 -13.80 5.23 56.45
N ASP A 492 -15.12 5.32 56.33
CA ASP A 492 -16.00 4.38 57.01
C ASP A 492 -15.71 2.94 56.52
N ASN A 493 -15.91 1.93 57.38
CA ASN A 493 -15.66 0.51 57.10
C ASN A 493 -16.25 -0.02 55.77
N GLY A 494 -17.21 0.68 55.16
CA GLY A 494 -17.82 0.31 53.87
C GLY A 494 -17.04 0.71 52.61
N GLN A 495 -15.93 1.45 52.72
CA GLN A 495 -15.23 2.02 51.54
C GLN A 495 -14.02 1.22 51.06
N GLU A 496 -13.60 0.16 51.75
CA GLU A 496 -12.42 -0.64 51.39
C GLU A 496 -12.46 -1.12 49.93
N GLN A 497 -13.59 -1.70 49.52
CA GLN A 497 -13.78 -2.17 48.14
C GLN A 497 -13.68 -1.04 47.12
N ALA A 498 -14.12 0.17 47.47
CA ALA A 498 -14.07 1.32 46.58
C ALA A 498 -12.62 1.78 46.34
N TYR A 499 -11.75 1.74 47.35
CA TYR A 499 -10.30 1.97 47.16
C TYR A 499 -9.68 0.90 46.26
N GLN A 500 -10.00 -0.38 46.51
CA GLN A 500 -9.50 -1.48 45.68
C GLN A 500 -9.95 -1.32 44.22
N ASP A 501 -11.22 -1.02 43.98
CA ASP A 501 -11.79 -0.80 42.65
C ASP A 501 -11.11 0.35 41.91
N PHE A 502 -10.92 1.49 42.58
CA PHE A 502 -10.24 2.63 42.01
C PHE A 502 -8.81 2.27 41.60
N ALA A 503 -8.08 1.61 42.51
CA ALA A 503 -6.73 1.17 42.24
C ALA A 503 -6.63 0.12 41.12
N MET A 504 -7.62 -0.78 40.98
CA MET A 504 -7.67 -1.73 39.86
C MET A 504 -7.78 -1.00 38.51
N ILE A 505 -8.63 0.03 38.42
CA ILE A 505 -8.76 0.85 37.20
C ILE A 505 -7.45 1.58 36.90
N LEU A 506 -6.79 2.17 37.88
CA LEU A 506 -5.50 2.86 37.69
C LEU A 506 -4.38 1.91 37.24
N ALA A 507 -4.34 0.68 37.77
CA ALA A 507 -3.39 -0.33 37.33
C ALA A 507 -3.59 -0.71 35.84
N ARG A 508 -4.84 -0.80 35.38
CA ARG A 508 -5.16 -1.06 33.97
C ARG A 508 -4.85 0.14 33.07
N ILE A 509 -5.12 1.36 33.52
CA ILE A 509 -4.72 2.60 32.83
C ILE A 509 -3.20 2.62 32.59
N SER A 510 -2.41 2.26 33.60
CA SER A 510 -0.95 2.15 33.50
C SER A 510 -0.51 1.13 32.44
N LYS A 511 -1.19 -0.02 32.35
CA LYS A 511 -0.93 -1.03 31.30
C LYS A 511 -1.31 -0.57 29.89
N LEU A 512 -2.37 0.24 29.76
CA LEU A 512 -2.83 0.76 28.47
C LEU A 512 -1.96 1.91 27.92
N ASN A 513 -0.99 2.41 28.69
CA ASN A 513 -0.12 3.53 28.31
C ASN A 513 -0.90 4.73 27.76
N MET A 514 -1.98 5.10 28.46
CA MET A 514 -2.88 6.16 28.01
C MET A 514 -2.68 7.48 28.78
N GLY A 515 -2.42 7.43 30.09
CA GLY A 515 -2.40 8.62 30.94
C GLY A 515 -3.79 9.25 31.13
N VAL A 516 -4.16 9.63 32.36
CA VAL A 516 -5.46 10.28 32.65
C VAL A 516 -5.39 11.78 32.96
N GLY A 517 -4.21 12.38 32.90
CA GLY A 517 -3.99 13.78 33.29
C GLY A 517 -3.60 13.93 34.76
N GLN A 518 -3.29 15.15 35.17
CA GLN A 518 -2.65 15.47 36.46
C GLN A 518 -3.66 15.77 37.59
N ASP A 519 -4.91 15.29 37.46
CA ASP A 519 -6.02 15.65 38.37
C ASP A 519 -5.89 15.04 39.78
N LEU A 520 -5.09 13.99 39.94
CA LEU A 520 -4.90 13.32 41.25
C LEU A 520 -3.93 14.08 42.16
N PRO A 521 -4.28 14.28 43.45
CA PRO A 521 -3.42 14.99 44.39
C PRO A 521 -2.13 14.21 44.68
N HIS A 522 -1.04 14.91 44.98
CA HIS A 522 0.24 14.27 45.32
C HIS A 522 0.11 13.29 46.49
N GLU A 523 -0.69 13.65 47.50
CA GLU A 523 -0.98 12.84 48.67
C GLU A 523 -1.52 11.44 48.30
N PHE A 524 -2.36 11.33 47.27
CA PHE A 524 -2.85 10.04 46.80
C PHE A 524 -1.71 9.09 46.43
N PHE A 525 -0.69 9.59 45.72
CA PHE A 525 0.45 8.78 45.29
C PHE A 525 1.39 8.44 46.45
N VAL A 526 1.54 9.32 47.44
CA VAL A 526 2.27 9.03 48.67
C VAL A 526 1.62 7.84 49.38
N GLN A 527 0.30 7.87 49.53
CA GLN A 527 -0.47 6.85 50.24
C GLN A 527 -0.52 5.52 49.49
N LEU A 528 -0.69 5.56 48.16
CA LEU A 528 -0.54 4.36 47.32
C LEU A 528 0.87 3.76 47.47
N ASN A 529 1.92 4.58 47.49
CA ASN A 529 3.29 4.10 47.62
C ASN A 529 3.57 3.50 49.01
N ILE A 530 3.12 4.14 50.08
CA ILE A 530 3.18 3.58 51.45
C ILE A 530 2.51 2.20 51.47
N GLY A 531 1.28 2.11 50.96
CA GLY A 531 0.55 0.85 50.87
C GLY A 531 1.29 -0.22 50.06
N LEU A 532 1.85 0.13 48.89
CA LEU A 532 2.57 -0.81 48.03
C LEU A 532 3.84 -1.36 48.70
N HIS A 533 4.49 -0.58 49.56
CA HIS A 533 5.65 -1.02 50.34
C HIS A 533 5.25 -1.87 51.56
N GLU A 534 4.14 -1.54 52.21
CA GLU A 534 3.73 -2.18 53.46
C GLU A 534 2.83 -3.39 53.30
N ILE A 535 2.07 -3.52 52.21
CA ILE A 535 1.07 -4.60 52.04
C ILE A 535 1.65 -6.01 52.19
N LYS A 536 2.94 -6.21 51.89
CA LYS A 536 3.64 -7.50 52.08
C LYS A 536 3.81 -7.89 53.55
N ASN A 537 3.72 -6.93 54.47
CA ASN A 537 3.84 -7.14 55.92
C ASN A 537 2.48 -7.49 56.55
N PHE A 538 1.38 -7.42 55.79
CA PHE A 538 0.04 -7.78 56.23
C PHE A 538 -0.40 -9.10 55.61
N ASN A 539 -1.03 -9.95 56.42
CA ASN A 539 -1.60 -11.21 55.96
C ASN A 539 -2.89 -10.93 55.16
N LYS A 540 -3.06 -11.55 54.00
CA LYS A 540 -4.25 -11.37 53.16
C LYS A 540 -5.45 -12.19 53.65
N ASP A 541 -5.20 -13.25 54.42
CA ASP A 541 -6.24 -14.18 54.90
C ASP A 541 -6.87 -13.76 56.23
N GLU A 542 -6.40 -12.67 56.83
CA GLU A 542 -6.84 -12.16 58.12
C GLU A 542 -7.32 -10.71 57.99
N SER A 543 -8.39 -10.33 58.70
CA SER A 543 -8.86 -8.94 58.68
C SER A 543 -7.81 -7.98 59.24
N LEU A 544 -7.75 -6.76 58.71
CA LEU A 544 -6.81 -5.74 59.18
C LEU A 544 -6.96 -5.49 60.70
N MET A 545 -8.19 -5.40 61.21
CA MET A 545 -8.43 -5.28 62.66
C MET A 545 -7.97 -6.51 63.46
N GLY A 546 -8.09 -7.73 62.92
CA GLY A 546 -7.57 -8.94 63.56
C GLY A 546 -6.06 -8.87 63.74
N GLN A 547 -5.35 -8.46 62.68
CA GLN A 547 -3.90 -8.29 62.70
C GLN A 547 -3.47 -7.19 63.68
N LEU A 548 -4.17 -6.05 63.70
CA LEU A 548 -3.88 -4.96 64.63
C LEU A 548 -4.17 -5.34 66.10
N ALA A 549 -5.13 -6.23 66.35
CA ALA A 549 -5.47 -6.70 67.70
C ALA A 549 -4.33 -7.50 68.36
N ALA A 550 -3.46 -8.12 67.57
CA ALA A 550 -2.28 -8.84 68.06
C ALA A 550 -1.09 -7.92 68.40
N LEU A 551 -1.14 -6.63 68.04
CA LEU A 551 -0.02 -5.71 68.20
C LEU A 551 -0.02 -5.01 69.57
N ASP A 552 1.19 -4.80 70.08
CA ASP A 552 1.47 -3.97 71.26
C ASP A 552 1.63 -2.49 70.89
N ASN A 553 1.68 -1.60 71.89
CA ASN A 553 1.84 -0.16 71.67
C ASN A 553 3.12 0.20 70.90
N LYS A 554 4.19 -0.60 71.01
CA LYS A 554 5.46 -0.33 70.32
C LYS A 554 5.34 -0.63 68.82
N ALA A 555 4.69 -1.74 68.45
CA ALA A 555 4.41 -2.09 67.07
C ALA A 555 3.40 -1.12 66.44
N LEU A 556 2.35 -0.75 67.17
CA LEU A 556 1.38 0.26 66.74
C LEU A 556 2.06 1.62 66.48
N PHE A 557 2.96 2.06 67.37
CA PHE A 557 3.72 3.30 67.17
C PHE A 557 4.59 3.28 65.91
N LYS A 558 5.19 2.13 65.56
CA LYS A 558 5.94 1.98 64.30
C LYS A 558 5.04 2.09 63.07
N LEU A 559 3.86 1.47 63.10
CA LEU A 559 2.90 1.59 62.00
C LEU A 559 2.42 3.03 61.85
N LEU A 560 2.19 3.73 62.96
CA LEU A 560 1.82 5.15 62.92
C LEU A 560 2.92 6.03 62.28
N ASP A 561 4.19 5.76 62.58
CA ASP A 561 5.34 6.45 61.96
C ASP A 561 5.43 6.21 60.44
N ILE A 562 4.87 5.09 59.96
CA ILE A 562 4.82 4.76 58.53
C ILE A 562 3.62 5.42 57.83
N PHE A 563 2.42 5.27 58.38
CA PHE A 563 1.18 5.72 57.73
C PHE A 563 0.89 7.21 57.92
N ALA A 564 1.38 7.83 58.99
CA ALA A 564 1.14 9.24 59.29
C ALA A 564 2.32 9.86 60.08
N PRO A 565 3.55 9.92 59.53
CA PRO A 565 4.74 10.40 60.23
C PRO A 565 4.58 11.82 60.82
N GLU A 566 3.79 12.68 60.19
CA GLU A 566 3.47 14.03 60.64
C GLU A 566 2.65 14.07 61.93
N THR A 567 1.94 12.99 62.26
CA THR A 567 1.23 12.88 63.54
C THR A 567 2.18 12.70 64.72
N LEU A 568 3.44 12.31 64.47
CA LEU A 568 4.48 12.11 65.47
C LEU A 568 5.54 13.24 65.45
N ASN A 569 5.26 14.38 64.83
CA ASN A 569 6.25 15.44 64.64
C ASN A 569 6.58 16.29 65.89
N THR A 570 5.79 16.19 66.97
CA THR A 570 6.06 16.86 68.25
C THR A 570 6.07 15.87 69.41
N GLN A 571 6.84 16.18 70.46
CA GLN A 571 6.91 15.35 71.65
C GLN A 571 5.52 15.22 72.33
N ASP A 572 4.73 16.30 72.34
CA ASP A 572 3.38 16.31 72.91
C ASP A 572 2.44 15.33 72.20
N LYS A 573 2.49 15.24 70.87
CA LYS A 573 1.68 14.28 70.11
C LYS A 573 2.15 12.84 70.31
N LYS A 574 3.47 12.61 70.39
CA LYS A 574 4.04 11.30 70.74
C LYS A 574 3.55 10.85 72.12
N ASP A 575 3.51 11.76 73.08
CA ASP A 575 3.09 11.46 74.45
C ASP A 575 1.56 11.36 74.58
N TYR A 576 0.80 12.05 73.73
CA TYR A 576 -0.65 11.84 73.59
C TYR A 576 -0.95 10.43 73.07
N PHE A 577 -0.28 9.97 72.00
CA PHE A 577 -0.53 8.64 71.45
C PHE A 577 -0.18 7.52 72.45
N LYS A 578 0.90 7.68 73.22
CA LYS A 578 1.27 6.73 74.29
C LYS A 578 0.23 6.63 75.42
N LYS A 579 -0.63 7.65 75.57
CA LYS A 579 -1.70 7.68 76.58
C LYS A 579 -3.02 7.11 76.07
N LEU A 580 -3.16 6.87 74.76
CA LEU A 580 -4.35 6.23 74.20
C LEU A 580 -4.51 4.80 74.74
N SER A 581 -5.75 4.37 74.89
CA SER A 581 -6.03 2.95 75.11
C SER A 581 -5.58 2.14 73.90
N LEU A 582 -5.21 0.87 74.09
CA LEU A 582 -4.87 -0.02 72.96
C LEU A 582 -6.00 -0.10 71.94
N THR A 583 -7.26 -0.04 72.39
CA THR A 583 -8.44 -0.04 71.53
C THR A 583 -8.46 1.19 70.64
N ASP A 584 -8.29 2.39 71.21
CA ASP A 584 -8.30 3.65 70.46
C ASP A 584 -7.09 3.75 69.53
N ALA A 585 -5.91 3.31 69.97
CA ALA A 585 -4.70 3.30 69.16
C ALA A 585 -4.84 2.38 67.94
N ARG A 586 -5.46 1.19 68.12
CA ARG A 586 -5.73 0.25 67.03
C ARG A 586 -6.74 0.81 66.05
N GLN A 587 -7.85 1.39 66.54
CA GLN A 587 -8.85 2.01 65.67
C GLN A 587 -8.25 3.17 64.87
N TYR A 588 -7.45 4.02 65.52
CA TYR A 588 -6.79 5.14 64.85
C TYR A 588 -5.84 4.68 63.73
N ILE A 589 -5.03 3.64 63.98
CA ILE A 589 -4.13 3.08 62.95
C ILE A 589 -4.93 2.37 61.86
N TYR A 590 -6.02 1.69 62.21
CA TYR A 590 -6.90 1.09 61.22
C TYR A 590 -7.44 2.16 60.25
N ASP A 591 -7.98 3.25 60.78
CA ASP A 591 -8.54 4.34 59.96
C ASP A 591 -7.50 4.94 59.01
N LEU A 592 -6.24 5.06 59.46
CA LEU A 592 -5.12 5.57 58.65
C LEU A 592 -4.57 4.56 57.63
N SER A 593 -4.59 3.26 57.95
CA SER A 593 -3.95 2.22 57.12
C SER A 593 -4.90 1.56 56.13
N LEU A 594 -6.22 1.66 56.33
CA LEU A 594 -7.23 1.05 55.47
C LEU A 594 -7.09 1.49 54.01
N ALA A 595 -7.08 2.81 53.76
CA ALA A 595 -7.02 3.35 52.40
C ALA A 595 -5.71 3.00 51.67
N PRO A 596 -4.50 3.22 52.24
CA PRO A 596 -3.23 2.82 51.63
C PRO A 596 -3.16 1.32 51.28
N LEU A 597 -3.54 0.45 52.23
CA LEU A 597 -3.44 -1.00 52.05
C LEU A 597 -4.48 -1.49 51.03
N ALA A 598 -5.70 -0.97 51.05
CA ALA A 598 -6.73 -1.30 50.06
C ALA A 598 -6.36 -0.85 48.65
N LEU A 599 -5.81 0.37 48.50
CA LEU A 599 -5.27 0.85 47.22
C LEU A 599 -4.18 -0.09 46.69
N ALA A 600 -3.20 -0.44 47.53
CA ALA A 600 -2.12 -1.34 47.15
C ALA A 600 -2.63 -2.73 46.75
N ALA A 601 -3.62 -3.26 47.48
CA ALA A 601 -4.24 -4.55 47.19
C ALA A 601 -4.87 -4.55 45.81
N GLY A 602 -5.73 -3.58 45.51
CA GLY A 602 -6.38 -3.44 44.20
C GLY A 602 -5.37 -3.20 43.07
N PHE A 603 -4.38 -2.33 43.28
CA PHE A 603 -3.38 -1.98 42.28
C PHE A 603 -2.55 -3.20 41.86
N LEU A 604 -2.02 -3.95 42.85
CA LEU A 604 -1.23 -5.15 42.58
C LEU A 604 -2.10 -6.28 42.00
N LYS A 605 -3.33 -6.44 42.50
CA LYS A 605 -4.28 -7.45 42.01
C LYS A 605 -4.57 -7.28 40.52
N ALA A 606 -4.69 -6.05 40.00
CA ALA A 606 -4.87 -5.79 38.56
C ALA A 606 -3.55 -5.77 37.75
N GLY A 607 -2.42 -6.08 38.39
CA GLY A 607 -1.09 -6.17 37.77
C GLY A 607 -0.34 -4.86 37.65
N GLY A 608 -0.68 -3.87 38.49
CA GLY A 608 0.18 -2.72 38.77
C GLY A 608 1.50 -3.15 39.43
N LYS A 609 2.51 -2.28 39.37
CA LYS A 609 3.85 -2.55 39.90
C LYS A 609 4.22 -1.52 40.96
N ALA A 610 4.88 -1.97 42.02
CA ALA A 610 5.49 -1.08 43.00
C ALA A 610 6.74 -0.42 42.38
N GLU A 611 6.68 0.88 42.19
CA GLU A 611 7.75 1.71 41.63
C GLU A 611 7.81 3.05 42.37
N ALA A 612 8.90 3.81 42.18
CA ALA A 612 9.01 5.15 42.73
C ALA A 612 7.79 6.01 42.38
N ILE A 613 7.37 6.88 43.31
CA ILE A 613 6.18 7.74 43.21
C ILE A 613 6.09 8.43 41.84
N ASP A 614 7.18 9.04 41.38
CA ASP A 614 7.21 9.78 40.12
C ASP A 614 6.95 8.88 38.90
N ARG A 615 7.46 7.65 38.90
CA ARG A 615 7.21 6.68 37.81
C ARG A 615 5.78 6.18 37.82
N THR A 616 5.25 5.87 38.99
CA THR A 616 3.86 5.44 39.16
C THR A 616 2.91 6.53 38.70
N ARG A 617 3.19 7.79 39.10
CA ARG A 617 2.45 8.97 38.65
C ARG A 617 2.55 9.15 37.14
N GLU A 618 3.74 9.08 36.54
CA GLU A 618 3.90 9.22 35.09
C GLU A 618 3.12 8.15 34.30
N ARG A 619 3.06 6.91 34.80
CA ARG A 619 2.29 5.83 34.15
C ARG A 619 0.77 6.02 34.24
N ILE A 620 0.29 6.58 35.34
CA ILE A 620 -1.14 6.78 35.57
C ILE A 620 -1.61 8.09 34.94
N CYS A 621 -0.92 9.19 35.22
CA CYS A 621 -1.32 10.55 34.83
C CYS A 621 -0.74 10.99 33.47
N GLY A 622 0.32 10.35 33.00
CA GLY A 622 1.14 10.85 31.90
C GLY A 622 2.21 11.85 32.37
N PRO A 623 2.91 12.52 31.43
CA PRO A 623 4.01 13.43 31.74
C PRO A 623 3.53 14.64 32.54
N ALA A 624 4.41 15.17 33.40
CA ALA A 624 4.16 16.44 34.10
C ALA A 624 4.08 17.62 33.11
N ASP A 625 4.88 17.59 32.04
CA ASP A 625 4.85 18.57 30.95
C ASP A 625 4.27 17.92 29.69
N LEU A 626 2.93 17.91 29.61
CA LEU A 626 2.19 17.36 28.47
C LEU A 626 2.47 18.15 27.19
N LYS A 627 2.68 19.46 27.28
CA LYS A 627 2.95 20.35 26.11
C LYS A 627 4.24 19.93 25.44
N LYS A 628 5.32 19.81 26.22
CA LYS A 628 6.61 19.32 25.73
C LYS A 628 6.48 17.94 25.12
N LYS A 629 5.80 17.00 25.79
CA LYS A 629 5.67 15.63 25.29
C LYS A 629 4.86 15.54 23.99
N ALA A 630 3.79 16.31 23.85
CA ALA A 630 2.99 16.37 22.63
C ALA A 630 3.81 16.90 21.43
N ILE A 631 4.63 17.92 21.66
CA ILE A 631 5.54 18.47 20.64
C ILE A 631 6.61 17.45 20.23
N GLU A 632 7.20 16.73 21.20
CA GLU A 632 8.18 15.66 20.93
C GLU A 632 7.57 14.49 20.14
N ALA A 633 6.28 14.22 20.35
CA ALA A 633 5.52 13.15 19.71
C ALA A 633 4.99 13.52 18.31
N LEU A 634 5.02 14.80 17.94
CA LEU A 634 4.36 15.32 16.74
C LEU A 634 5.11 14.94 15.45
N GLU A 635 4.42 14.19 14.61
CA GLU A 635 4.79 13.90 13.23
C GLU A 635 3.80 14.58 12.28
N VAL A 636 4.28 15.16 11.19
CA VAL A 636 3.43 15.75 10.15
C VAL A 636 3.84 15.14 8.82
N HIS A 637 2.89 14.49 8.16
CA HIS A 637 3.04 13.78 6.90
C HIS A 637 2.16 14.46 5.86
N VAL A 638 2.74 14.88 4.75
CA VAL A 638 2.01 15.52 3.65
C VAL A 638 1.89 14.58 2.46
N SER A 639 0.77 14.62 1.74
CA SER A 639 0.63 14.00 0.42
C SER A 639 1.73 14.54 -0.49
N ARG A 640 2.60 13.69 -1.07
CA ARG A 640 3.78 14.16 -1.85
C ARG A 640 3.45 14.49 -3.32
N THR A 641 2.33 15.14 -3.56
CA THR A 641 1.87 15.44 -4.92
C THR A 641 2.59 16.63 -5.57
N HIS A 642 3.40 17.40 -4.82
CA HIS A 642 4.18 18.53 -5.33
C HIS A 642 5.59 18.64 -4.72
N ILE A 643 6.56 19.13 -5.51
CA ILE A 643 7.96 19.38 -5.11
C ILE A 643 8.06 20.40 -3.95
N ASP A 644 7.05 21.24 -3.75
CA ASP A 644 6.98 22.26 -2.69
C ASP A 644 6.42 21.74 -1.34
N ASP A 645 5.96 20.49 -1.27
CA ASP A 645 5.26 19.93 -0.10
C ASP A 645 6.16 19.77 1.13
N TYR A 646 7.47 19.55 0.96
CA TYR A 646 8.39 19.46 2.11
C TYR A 646 8.51 20.79 2.86
N THR A 647 8.53 21.91 2.13
CA THR A 647 8.59 23.25 2.71
C THR A 647 7.27 23.57 3.43
N PHE A 648 6.14 23.17 2.83
CA PHE A 648 4.84 23.31 3.46
C PHE A 648 4.70 22.45 4.73
N ALA A 649 5.08 21.16 4.67
CA ALA A 649 5.07 20.27 5.84
C ALA A 649 5.87 20.82 7.01
N LYS A 650 7.06 21.38 6.72
CA LYS A 650 7.91 22.02 7.73
C LYS A 650 7.24 23.25 8.33
N THR A 651 6.55 24.04 7.51
CA THR A 651 5.80 25.23 7.94
C THR A 651 4.61 24.84 8.80
N LEU A 652 3.77 23.91 8.33
CA LEU A 652 2.63 23.38 9.06
C LEU A 652 3.04 22.77 10.40
N LYS A 653 4.12 21.97 10.42
CA LYS A 653 4.68 21.43 11.66
C LYS A 653 5.11 22.54 12.62
N ALA A 654 5.75 23.60 12.12
CA ALA A 654 6.15 24.73 12.94
C ALA A 654 4.94 25.49 13.50
N ASP A 655 3.90 25.69 12.70
CA ASP A 655 2.66 26.36 13.12
C ASP A 655 1.91 25.56 14.18
N ILE A 656 1.72 24.25 13.97
CA ILE A 656 1.12 23.34 14.96
C ILE A 656 1.94 23.30 16.24
N THR A 657 3.27 23.25 16.13
CA THR A 657 4.17 23.33 17.29
C THR A 657 3.97 24.62 18.07
N LYS A 658 3.79 25.75 17.38
CA LYS A 658 3.51 27.06 18.01
C LYS A 658 2.15 27.04 18.71
N LEU A 659 1.12 26.47 18.09
CA LEU A 659 -0.21 26.32 18.70
C LEU A 659 -0.15 25.45 19.97
N LEU A 660 0.53 24.30 19.93
CA LEU A 660 0.71 23.42 21.09
C LEU A 660 1.47 24.10 22.24
N LYS A 661 2.48 24.94 21.95
CA LYS A 661 3.20 25.73 22.96
C LYS A 661 2.31 26.72 23.70
N HIS A 662 1.31 27.26 23.03
CA HIS A 662 0.39 28.27 23.57
C HIS A 662 -0.98 27.69 23.97
N ALA A 663 -1.18 26.38 23.83
CA ALA A 663 -2.41 25.73 24.22
C ALA A 663 -2.63 25.84 25.73
N SER A 664 -3.87 26.10 26.12
CA SER A 664 -4.35 25.87 27.48
C SER A 664 -4.36 24.38 27.80
N ASP A 665 -4.41 24.03 29.09
CA ASP A 665 -4.42 22.64 29.52
C ASP A 665 -5.70 21.92 29.07
N GLN A 666 -6.82 22.66 28.95
CA GLN A 666 -8.08 22.14 28.43
C GLN A 666 -8.00 21.86 26.91
N GLU A 667 -7.42 22.76 26.13
CA GLU A 667 -7.19 22.54 24.68
C GLU A 667 -6.30 21.32 24.45
N LEU A 668 -5.23 21.19 25.21
CA LEU A 668 -4.30 20.06 25.07
C LEU A 668 -4.93 18.72 25.47
N LYS A 669 -5.76 18.73 26.53
CA LYS A 669 -6.56 17.58 26.95
C LYS A 669 -7.55 17.16 25.86
N ALA A 670 -8.27 18.11 25.27
CA ALA A 670 -9.20 17.84 24.17
C ALA A 670 -8.49 17.24 22.95
N PHE A 671 -7.36 17.84 22.53
CA PHE A 671 -6.55 17.31 21.44
C PHE A 671 -6.07 15.87 21.68
N CYS A 672 -5.55 15.58 22.88
CA CYS A 672 -5.12 14.21 23.21
C CYS A 672 -6.31 13.25 23.19
N LEU A 673 -7.47 13.67 23.71
CA LEU A 673 -8.66 12.82 23.79
C LEU A 673 -9.15 12.42 22.39
N GLU A 674 -9.21 13.38 21.47
CA GLU A 674 -9.64 13.16 20.08
C GLU A 674 -8.66 12.25 19.33
N VAL A 675 -7.36 12.56 19.41
CA VAL A 675 -6.35 11.82 18.65
C VAL A 675 -6.01 10.48 19.27
N THR A 676 -6.16 10.29 20.58
CA THR A 676 -5.66 9.07 21.25
C THR A 676 -6.71 8.30 22.03
N GLY A 677 -7.92 8.85 22.22
CA GLY A 677 -8.94 8.30 23.11
C GLY A 677 -8.62 8.49 24.60
N ALA A 678 -7.61 9.30 24.95
CA ALA A 678 -7.17 9.55 26.31
C ALA A 678 -6.75 11.02 26.51
N PRO A 679 -6.94 11.61 27.71
CA PRO A 679 -6.70 13.03 27.96
C PRO A 679 -5.20 13.42 28.04
N SER A 680 -4.28 12.47 27.92
CA SER A 680 -2.84 12.67 28.09
C SER A 680 -2.07 11.70 27.18
N LEU A 681 -0.74 11.75 27.28
CA LEU A 681 0.16 10.83 26.58
C LEU A 681 0.90 9.98 27.61
N CYS A 682 1.32 8.77 27.23
CA CYS A 682 2.17 7.95 28.08
C CYS A 682 3.12 7.09 27.25
N GLY A 683 4.22 6.65 27.88
CA GLY A 683 5.26 5.85 27.25
C GLY A 683 6.46 6.65 26.74
N LYS A 684 7.51 5.93 26.31
CA LYS A 684 8.79 6.53 25.92
C LYS A 684 8.69 7.43 24.69
N LYS A 685 7.96 6.99 23.66
CA LYS A 685 7.73 7.70 22.39
C LYS A 685 6.28 7.51 21.93
N PRO A 686 5.31 8.23 22.52
CA PRO A 686 3.95 8.23 22.00
C PRO A 686 3.97 8.84 20.58
N ARG A 687 3.24 8.24 19.64
CA ARG A 687 3.08 8.75 18.28
C ARG A 687 1.84 9.65 18.22
N LEU A 688 1.98 10.83 17.62
CA LEU A 688 0.90 11.73 17.22
C LEU A 688 1.16 12.15 15.78
N ALA A 689 0.52 11.48 14.82
CA ALA A 689 0.77 11.74 13.41
C ALA A 689 -0.36 12.57 12.80
N ILE A 690 0.00 13.65 12.13
CA ILE A 690 -0.94 14.48 11.39
C ILE A 690 -0.71 14.24 9.90
N TYR A 691 -1.75 13.86 9.20
CA TYR A 691 -1.72 13.66 7.76
C TYR A 691 -2.45 14.81 7.07
N THR A 692 -2.00 15.18 5.88
CA THR A 692 -2.70 16.16 5.06
C THR A 692 -3.19 15.53 3.78
N TYR A 693 -4.41 15.84 3.40
CA TYR A 693 -5.01 15.44 2.13
C TYR A 693 -5.64 16.66 1.46
N ASP A 694 -5.91 16.55 0.16
CA ASP A 694 -6.53 17.60 -0.63
C ASP A 694 -7.83 17.07 -1.25
N ASP A 695 -8.96 17.35 -0.60
CA ASP A 695 -10.29 17.02 -1.12
C ASP A 695 -11.11 18.29 -1.34
N VAL A 696 -11.18 18.68 -2.61
CA VAL A 696 -11.90 19.86 -3.09
C VAL A 696 -13.43 19.65 -3.08
N GLN A 697 -13.91 18.41 -2.99
CA GLN A 697 -15.34 18.09 -2.93
C GLN A 697 -15.90 18.15 -1.50
N THR A 698 -15.08 17.85 -0.47
CA THR A 698 -15.48 17.94 0.95
C THR A 698 -14.88 19.14 1.68
N LYS A 699 -15.01 20.35 1.11
CA LYS A 699 -14.47 21.59 1.68
C LYS A 699 -14.98 21.93 3.09
N ASP A 700 -16.14 21.39 3.46
CA ASP A 700 -16.72 21.65 4.76
C ASP A 700 -16.06 20.84 5.90
N VAL A 701 -15.31 19.77 5.62
CA VAL A 701 -14.62 18.98 6.66
C VAL A 701 -13.17 19.47 6.76
N MET A 702 -12.81 20.10 7.88
CA MET A 702 -11.42 20.55 8.13
C MET A 702 -10.53 19.44 8.66
N THR A 703 -11.02 18.63 9.60
CA THR A 703 -10.23 17.59 10.26
C THR A 703 -11.01 16.34 10.56
N ARG A 704 -10.31 15.20 10.62
CA ARG A 704 -10.81 13.93 11.18
C ARG A 704 -9.76 13.34 12.10
N ALA A 705 -10.14 12.99 13.32
CA ALA A 705 -9.24 12.37 14.28
C ALA A 705 -9.53 10.87 14.40
N HIS A 706 -8.47 10.05 14.45
CA HIS A 706 -8.55 8.59 14.47
C HIS A 706 -7.86 8.06 15.73
N SER A 707 -8.64 7.89 16.80
CA SER A 707 -8.13 7.53 18.13
C SER A 707 -7.40 6.18 18.20
N CYS A 708 -7.73 5.26 17.30
CA CYS A 708 -7.13 3.91 17.21
C CYS A 708 -5.70 3.96 16.66
N SER A 709 -5.50 4.68 15.55
CA SER A 709 -4.21 4.86 14.86
C SER A 709 -3.34 5.97 15.46
N ARG A 710 -3.92 6.81 16.33
CA ARG A 710 -3.27 8.01 16.90
C ARG A 710 -2.95 9.06 15.85
N THR A 711 -3.89 9.26 14.93
CA THR A 711 -3.69 10.12 13.78
C THR A 711 -4.78 11.18 13.65
N MET A 712 -4.49 12.23 12.89
CA MET A 712 -5.44 13.27 12.54
C MET A 712 -5.19 13.73 11.12
N ASP A 713 -6.23 13.71 10.30
CA ASP A 713 -6.22 14.24 8.95
C ASP A 713 -6.58 15.73 8.94
N ILE A 714 -5.89 16.53 8.12
CA ILE A 714 -6.20 17.93 7.84
C ILE A 714 -6.46 18.10 6.33
N ASN A 715 -7.64 18.61 5.99
CA ASN A 715 -7.99 18.95 4.61
C ASN A 715 -7.34 20.29 4.21
N LEU A 716 -6.40 20.25 3.26
CA LEU A 716 -5.71 21.43 2.78
C LEU A 716 -6.62 22.35 1.96
N ALA A 717 -7.61 21.82 1.24
CA ALA A 717 -8.59 22.64 0.52
C ALA A 717 -9.39 23.52 1.49
N SER A 718 -9.80 22.96 2.62
CA SER A 718 -10.52 23.68 3.67
C SER A 718 -9.63 24.70 4.37
N LEU A 719 -8.38 24.34 4.68
CA LEU A 719 -7.44 25.26 5.32
C LEU A 719 -7.05 26.43 4.39
N ALA A 720 -6.99 26.20 3.07
CA ALA A 720 -6.72 27.23 2.08
C ALA A 720 -7.88 28.23 1.89
N LEU A 721 -9.12 27.83 2.17
CA LEU A 721 -10.29 28.73 2.15
C LEU A 721 -10.27 29.75 3.29
N ALA A 722 -9.59 29.42 4.39
CA ALA A 722 -9.31 30.40 5.44
C ALA A 722 -8.31 31.42 4.87
N GLN A 723 -8.80 32.60 4.46
CA GLN A 723 -7.97 33.70 3.93
C GLN A 723 -6.76 33.97 4.85
N LYS A 724 -5.68 34.60 4.32
CA LYS A 724 -4.42 34.86 5.05
C LYS A 724 -4.56 35.43 6.48
N SER A 725 -5.64 36.13 6.82
CA SER A 725 -5.91 36.66 8.17
C SER A 725 -6.57 35.66 9.13
N GLY A 726 -7.14 34.56 8.63
CA GLY A 726 -7.87 33.53 9.37
C GLY A 726 -7.15 32.19 9.51
N TYR A 727 -6.07 31.93 8.75
CA TYR A 727 -5.34 30.64 8.75
C TYR A 727 -4.98 30.13 10.15
N THR A 728 -4.35 30.97 10.99
CA THR A 728 -3.95 30.55 12.34
C THR A 728 -5.15 30.19 13.22
N LYS A 729 -6.27 30.93 13.06
CA LYS A 729 -7.50 30.66 13.79
C LYS A 729 -8.14 29.36 13.31
N ALA A 730 -8.25 29.18 12.01
CA ALA A 730 -8.74 27.96 11.38
C ALA A 730 -7.92 26.73 11.78
N LEU A 731 -6.59 26.82 11.70
CA LEU A 731 -5.69 25.73 12.12
C LEU A 731 -5.83 25.44 13.62
N LYS A 732 -6.01 26.47 14.45
CA LYS A 732 -6.26 26.29 15.89
C LYS A 732 -7.59 25.56 16.13
N THR A 733 -8.66 25.97 15.47
CA THR A 733 -9.97 25.30 15.55
C THR A 733 -9.86 23.85 15.07
N ALA A 734 -9.27 23.63 13.89
CA ALA A 734 -9.00 22.30 13.34
C ALA A 734 -8.27 21.38 14.33
N LEU A 735 -7.23 21.90 14.99
CA LEU A 735 -6.41 21.11 15.89
C LEU A 735 -7.10 20.77 17.22
N PHE A 736 -7.87 21.69 17.80
CA PHE A 736 -8.40 21.53 19.16
C PHE A 736 -9.89 21.19 19.25
N SER A 737 -10.62 21.17 18.12
CA SER A 737 -12.05 20.83 18.07
C SER A 737 -12.33 19.37 17.70
N GLY A 738 -11.30 18.55 17.46
CA GLY A 738 -11.46 17.15 17.06
C GLY A 738 -11.82 17.00 15.58
N THR A 739 -13.03 16.53 15.29
CA THR A 739 -13.60 16.55 13.93
C THR A 739 -14.26 17.90 13.70
N ALA A 740 -13.54 18.81 13.02
CA ALA A 740 -13.99 20.18 12.81
C ALA A 740 -14.59 20.36 11.42
N MET A 741 -15.69 21.12 11.34
CA MET A 741 -16.21 21.63 10.08
C MET A 741 -15.67 23.03 9.81
N PHE A 742 -15.63 23.45 8.54
CA PHE A 742 -15.20 24.80 8.16
C PHE A 742 -16.07 25.88 8.84
N SER A 743 -17.34 25.60 9.10
CA SER A 743 -18.26 26.48 9.85
C SER A 743 -17.85 26.75 11.29
N ASP A 744 -16.98 25.91 11.87
CA ASP A 744 -16.55 26.03 13.27
C ASP A 744 -15.40 27.04 13.44
N ALA A 745 -14.74 27.43 12.34
CA ALA A 745 -13.61 28.35 12.27
C ALA A 745 -14.04 29.80 11.98
#